data_AF-A0A2G2JFP9-F1
#
_entry.id   AF-A0A2G2JFP9-F1
#
_cell.length_a   1.000
_cell.length_b   1.000
_cell.length_c   1.000
_cell.angle_alpha   90.00
_cell.angle_beta   90.00
_cell.angle_gamma   90.00
#
_symmetry.space_group_name_H-M   'P 1'
#
loop_
_entity.id
_entity.type
_entity.pdbx_description
1 polymer ?
#
loop_
_entity_poly.entity_id
_entity_poly.type
_entity_poly.pdbx_seq_one_letter_code
_entity_poly.pdbx_strand_id
1 'polypeptide(L)'
;MAFNIGLSGIRAASTDLEVTGNNIANASTIGFKESRAEFADVYTSTLLGTGLKPVGSGVMVDNVRQEFSQGNISGTENALDLAVDGNGFFVLNDLGSVSYTRSGIFSLDKEGFVVANNGSRLQGYEANGNGVVSGVLGDISIEISNQAPRLTTLTSAIVNLNAGEEVLQEQGLQLQSNGLAIGTADAGIIESTKTVLASAGQPTAAGIPAQVMFGNTVTAVATSGTGYGAVSMTFDIGDGNGSQTITLAGTAGPVTNQEVLNDIQAALDATFGSQQLRAIEDDVTGQLVIERAGYNATNGTSFSITTTAGWDADFGAPGTVAAGASGQQLFVGASPVTADFRSIPGTQTTTRTTATPALNIVSSDPGEFAVLTANNTYSALDLEDKVAPATDNVLAFRIATEGGDLYPINLSEAAWLGAPPVAYNSVTTGEIVAEINAQITATAGAGNEQVLAVNNGGRVEFQVQAPGSRGDFVQLADNSVSSVGYDLINLGFLSNNRLDGGVEPVLANNEFNLEVTSSTGNVGGPFTITIPPANYANLEALAVAVQQQIDIYIGAGGLAGKVSVDAVGGQLVFTNTQVGAGEGIAITPTVGEPQAVTELGFDSMFIVTGQDEVDRTNSFRLNLTVPAPDADGRSGSVIVSLDEEYRSVQQLAASINRQLNSQDADNYIGIQAAAVEVVPQTVPPQYKLELNAVEAGEASIISITNISAGGLDVSEGDLYGILQVNPDDGSLLTTGIEGVSNEYPEQRVTLIDPEGNETEIVIPDNAEANEIVSLFNQQPGVTASAETVMTIPFSGYNTPGNDMNLTLNGQVLESTSLEEIADEINAYRSTTLPGFNAEISADGNLVITNEIGRDIKLAIDSPVVTDSLVVQGAEGTGPVVLGGTSAADVAAAVGGSVNFVFNEGYILRDPQPVVSGIFGALTDDEYSNYVLNAFEPTDQETYNHATSTTIYDSLGNSHVMTQYFVKEPLDASRPNEQNVWAMYVLVDGQDVGDPDPGLVFPDNLEPTRARFEIFFNQDGSLDDVATGDLFITNWDPVDVNGDPTGAMQSTNVLEGGLPLTDPSTNSNFQLSLSGSTQFGSEFSVNEVNQNGYATGRLTGLEVDEGGIIFARFTNGQAQTLGQVALANFRNPEGLTPVGDTAWGESFESGIPTVGSPRTASFGQIRSSALEDSNVDLSEELVGLIIAQRNFQASAKTIETTDQITQAILNI
;
A
#
# COMPACT_ATOMS: atom_id res chain seq x y z
N MET A 1 -8.24 -42.28 -131.02
CA MET A 1 -9.09 -41.79 -129.91
C MET A 1 -9.09 -42.75 -128.73
N ALA A 2 -9.43 -44.04 -128.90
CA ALA A 2 -9.38 -45.04 -127.81
C ALA A 2 -7.99 -45.24 -127.17
N PHE A 3 -6.91 -45.21 -127.95
CA PHE A 3 -5.53 -45.28 -127.43
C PHE A 3 -5.18 -44.13 -126.47
N ASN A 4 -5.54 -42.88 -126.82
CA ASN A 4 -5.28 -41.71 -125.96
C ASN A 4 -6.13 -41.75 -124.68
N ILE A 5 -7.38 -42.23 -124.77
CA ILE A 5 -8.24 -42.43 -123.61
C ILE A 5 -7.63 -43.50 -122.68
N GLY A 6 -7.19 -44.64 -123.22
CA GLY A 6 -6.49 -45.67 -122.44
C GLY A 6 -5.18 -45.17 -121.82
N LEU A 7 -4.36 -44.40 -122.56
CA LEU A 7 -3.12 -43.82 -122.03
C LEU A 7 -3.38 -42.81 -120.91
N SER A 8 -4.40 -41.97 -121.08
CA SER A 8 -4.83 -41.00 -120.07
C SER A 8 -5.38 -41.68 -118.81
N GLY A 9 -6.17 -42.76 -118.97
CA GLY A 9 -6.67 -43.59 -117.87
C GLY A 9 -5.58 -44.35 -117.13
N ILE A 10 -4.54 -44.84 -117.82
CA ILE A 10 -3.35 -45.44 -117.17
C ILE A 10 -2.61 -44.40 -116.32
N ARG A 11 -2.40 -43.18 -116.84
CA ARG A 11 -1.72 -42.11 -116.10
C ARG A 11 -2.52 -41.68 -114.87
N ALA A 12 -3.82 -41.46 -115.04
CA ALA A 12 -4.73 -41.15 -113.93
C ALA A 12 -4.72 -42.26 -112.86
N ALA A 13 -4.87 -43.53 -113.25
CA ALA A 13 -4.82 -44.65 -112.32
C ALA A 13 -3.43 -44.86 -111.68
N SER A 14 -2.34 -44.51 -112.36
CA SER A 14 -0.98 -44.55 -111.79
C SER A 14 -0.82 -43.49 -110.70
N THR A 15 -1.27 -42.27 -110.95
CA THR A 15 -1.26 -41.21 -109.93
C THR A 15 -2.21 -41.53 -108.77
N ASP A 16 -3.39 -42.10 -109.05
CA ASP A 16 -4.31 -42.59 -108.02
C ASP A 16 -3.65 -43.64 -107.13
N LEU A 17 -2.97 -44.63 -107.73
CA LEU A 17 -2.20 -45.66 -107.00
C LEU A 17 -1.04 -45.07 -106.18
N GLU A 18 -0.35 -44.05 -106.69
CA GLU A 18 0.73 -43.36 -105.97
C GLU A 18 0.19 -42.58 -104.77
N VAL A 19 -0.93 -41.88 -104.93
CA VAL A 19 -1.60 -41.12 -103.87
C VAL A 19 -2.13 -42.05 -102.78
N THR A 20 -2.90 -43.09 -103.15
CA THR A 20 -3.38 -44.10 -102.19
C THR A 20 -2.24 -44.85 -101.52
N GLY A 21 -1.18 -45.19 -102.26
CA GLY A 21 0.01 -45.81 -101.69
C GLY A 21 0.74 -44.93 -100.66
N ASN A 22 0.79 -43.61 -100.91
CA ASN A 22 1.36 -42.63 -99.99
C ASN A 22 0.49 -42.49 -98.72
N ASN A 23 -0.83 -42.41 -98.87
CA ASN A 23 -1.77 -42.37 -97.75
C ASN A 23 -1.60 -43.60 -96.84
N ILE A 24 -1.56 -44.81 -97.40
CA ILE A 24 -1.34 -46.05 -96.65
C ILE A 24 0.00 -46.04 -95.91
N ALA A 25 1.07 -45.60 -96.58
CA ALA A 25 2.40 -45.55 -95.97
C ALA A 25 2.48 -44.59 -94.77
N ASN A 26 1.66 -43.53 -94.78
CA ASN A 26 1.62 -42.51 -93.74
C ASN A 26 0.39 -42.60 -92.82
N ALA A 27 -0.37 -43.69 -92.86
CA ALA A 27 -1.55 -43.89 -92.01
C ALA A 27 -1.21 -43.93 -90.50
N SER A 28 0.05 -44.19 -90.13
CA SER A 28 0.54 -44.12 -88.74
C SER A 28 1.41 -42.90 -88.45
N THR A 29 1.55 -41.98 -89.42
CA THR A 29 2.32 -40.75 -89.26
C THR A 29 1.43 -39.70 -88.60
N ILE A 30 1.85 -39.23 -87.42
CA ILE A 30 1.12 -38.23 -86.62
C ILE A 30 1.05 -36.89 -87.35
N GLY A 31 -0.16 -36.36 -87.47
CA GLY A 31 -0.46 -35.10 -88.16
C GLY A 31 -0.47 -35.19 -89.69
N PHE A 32 -0.34 -36.39 -90.27
CA PHE A 32 -0.47 -36.58 -91.73
C PHE A 32 -1.92 -36.37 -92.19
N LYS A 33 -2.09 -35.82 -93.40
CA LYS A 33 -3.38 -35.55 -94.03
C LYS A 33 -3.53 -36.31 -95.34
N GLU A 34 -4.63 -37.03 -95.45
CA GLU A 34 -5.02 -37.80 -96.63
C GLU A 34 -4.96 -36.93 -97.88
N SER A 35 -4.31 -37.45 -98.92
CA SER A 35 -4.25 -36.83 -100.22
C SER A 35 -5.27 -37.49 -101.16
N ARG A 36 -5.98 -36.70 -101.96
CA ARG A 36 -6.87 -37.22 -103.01
C ARG A 36 -6.44 -36.72 -104.39
N ALA A 37 -6.44 -37.63 -105.36
CA ALA A 37 -6.22 -37.27 -106.76
C ALA A 37 -7.52 -36.76 -107.38
N GLU A 38 -7.52 -35.53 -107.88
CA GLU A 38 -8.65 -34.95 -108.61
C GLU A 38 -8.40 -35.07 -110.11
N PHE A 39 -9.40 -35.55 -110.83
CA PHE A 39 -9.32 -35.78 -112.27
C PHE A 39 -10.26 -34.84 -113.04
N ALA A 40 -9.75 -34.25 -114.12
CA ALA A 40 -10.53 -33.44 -115.05
C ALA A 40 -10.62 -34.10 -116.43
N ASP A 41 -11.70 -33.80 -117.16
CA ASP A 41 -11.87 -34.24 -118.54
C ASP A 41 -10.94 -33.45 -119.48
N VAL A 42 -10.26 -34.15 -120.38
CA VAL A 42 -9.44 -33.52 -121.42
C VAL A 42 -10.36 -33.10 -122.57
N TYR A 43 -10.75 -31.83 -122.61
CA TYR A 43 -11.44 -31.26 -123.76
C TYR A 43 -10.47 -30.96 -124.91
N THR A 44 -10.80 -31.45 -126.10
CA THR A 44 -10.15 -30.97 -127.33
C THR A 44 -10.72 -29.59 -127.67
N SER A 45 -9.89 -28.54 -127.53
CA SER A 45 -10.28 -27.18 -127.92
C SER A 45 -10.29 -27.05 -129.44
N THR A 46 -11.43 -27.37 -130.07
CA THR A 46 -11.63 -27.03 -131.48
C THR A 46 -11.93 -25.53 -131.58
N LEU A 47 -10.92 -24.74 -131.94
CA LEU A 47 -10.93 -23.26 -131.92
C LEU A 47 -11.97 -22.58 -132.84
N LEU A 48 -12.81 -23.30 -133.60
CA LEU A 48 -13.92 -22.73 -134.40
C LEU A 48 -15.00 -23.79 -134.67
N GLY A 49 -16.15 -23.73 -133.98
CA GLY A 49 -17.33 -24.53 -134.37
C GLY A 49 -18.42 -24.63 -133.31
N THR A 50 -19.57 -24.00 -133.57
CA THR A 50 -20.81 -24.09 -132.79
C THR A 50 -21.43 -25.49 -132.89
N GLY A 51 -21.22 -26.33 -131.87
CA GLY A 51 -21.83 -27.66 -131.74
C GLY A 51 -21.92 -28.08 -130.27
N LEU A 52 -23.07 -28.64 -129.89
CA LEU A 52 -23.47 -29.03 -128.53
C LEU A 52 -22.50 -30.06 -127.90
N LYS A 53 -21.98 -29.76 -126.70
CA LYS A 53 -21.25 -30.63 -125.74
C LYS A 53 -20.36 -31.73 -126.37
N PRO A 54 -19.05 -31.47 -126.62
CA PRO A 54 -18.09 -32.50 -127.04
C PRO A 54 -18.01 -33.64 -126.01
N VAL A 55 -17.88 -34.89 -126.48
CA VAL A 55 -17.56 -36.05 -125.64
C VAL A 55 -16.07 -36.00 -125.28
N GLY A 56 -15.73 -36.15 -124.00
CA GLY A 56 -14.38 -36.07 -123.45
C GLY A 56 -13.33 -36.97 -124.12
N SER A 57 -12.07 -36.52 -124.19
CA SER A 57 -10.95 -37.24 -124.84
C SER A 57 -10.07 -38.03 -123.88
N GLY A 58 -10.52 -38.23 -122.63
CA GLY A 58 -9.78 -38.93 -121.60
C GLY A 58 -9.78 -38.15 -120.28
N VAL A 59 -9.00 -38.62 -119.32
CA VAL A 59 -8.87 -37.97 -118.01
C VAL A 59 -7.44 -37.49 -117.80
N MET A 60 -7.26 -36.29 -117.27
CA MET A 60 -5.97 -35.82 -116.76
C MET A 60 -6.07 -35.60 -115.26
N VAL A 61 -4.95 -35.77 -114.56
CA VAL A 61 -4.84 -35.31 -113.17
C VAL A 61 -4.89 -33.79 -113.21
N ASP A 62 -5.90 -33.23 -112.54
CA ASP A 62 -6.06 -31.79 -112.40
C ASP A 62 -5.22 -31.29 -111.22
N ASN A 63 -5.35 -31.95 -110.07
CA ASN A 63 -4.60 -31.64 -108.86
C ASN A 63 -4.48 -32.85 -107.91
N VAL A 64 -3.55 -32.81 -106.98
CA VAL A 64 -3.54 -33.68 -105.79
C VAL A 64 -3.75 -32.76 -104.59
N ARG A 65 -4.94 -32.80 -104.00
CA ARG A 65 -5.30 -31.96 -102.86
C ARG A 65 -5.19 -32.74 -101.57
N GLN A 66 -4.76 -32.08 -100.52
CA GLN A 66 -4.82 -32.64 -99.17
C GLN A 66 -6.16 -32.32 -98.52
N GLU A 67 -6.70 -33.31 -97.83
CA GLU A 67 -7.94 -33.22 -97.09
C GLU A 67 -7.66 -33.01 -95.60
N PHE A 68 -8.02 -31.84 -95.09
CA PHE A 68 -7.69 -31.40 -93.73
C PHE A 68 -8.76 -31.78 -92.69
N SER A 69 -9.48 -32.89 -92.90
CA SER A 69 -10.38 -33.43 -91.89
C SER A 69 -9.60 -33.86 -90.63
N GLN A 70 -10.24 -33.79 -89.47
CA GLN A 70 -9.62 -34.11 -88.18
C GLN A 70 -9.35 -35.62 -88.07
N GLY A 71 -8.12 -35.99 -87.70
CA GLY A 71 -7.76 -37.38 -87.35
C GLY A 71 -8.17 -37.73 -85.92
N ASN A 72 -8.04 -39.00 -85.53
CA ASN A 72 -8.29 -39.39 -84.15
C ASN A 72 -7.26 -38.74 -83.21
N ILE A 73 -7.68 -38.30 -82.03
CA ILE A 73 -6.76 -37.72 -81.03
C ILE A 73 -6.40 -38.80 -80.01
N SER A 74 -5.12 -39.11 -79.89
CA SER A 74 -4.57 -40.08 -78.95
C SER A 74 -3.80 -39.39 -77.83
N GLY A 75 -3.91 -39.88 -76.59
CA GLY A 75 -3.19 -39.32 -75.44
C GLY A 75 -1.76 -39.85 -75.34
N THR A 76 -0.85 -39.04 -74.81
CA THR A 76 0.57 -39.34 -74.57
C THR A 76 0.99 -39.02 -73.13
N GLU A 77 2.23 -39.35 -72.76
CA GLU A 77 2.79 -39.06 -71.44
C GLU A 77 3.64 -37.76 -71.41
N ASN A 78 3.86 -37.10 -72.56
CA ASN A 78 4.70 -35.91 -72.68
C ASN A 78 3.84 -34.63 -72.74
N ALA A 79 4.06 -33.70 -71.81
CA ALA A 79 3.29 -32.46 -71.72
C ALA A 79 3.43 -31.53 -72.93
N LEU A 80 4.53 -31.65 -73.69
CA LEU A 80 4.77 -30.84 -74.90
C LEU A 80 4.18 -31.45 -76.16
N ASP A 81 3.56 -32.63 -76.09
CA ASP A 81 2.80 -33.16 -77.21
C ASP A 81 1.43 -32.47 -77.27
N LEU A 82 1.16 -31.75 -78.36
CA LEU A 82 -0.03 -30.91 -78.48
C LEU A 82 -0.88 -31.30 -79.68
N ALA A 83 -2.15 -31.66 -79.48
CA ALA A 83 -3.10 -31.89 -80.57
C ALA A 83 -4.01 -30.68 -80.77
N VAL A 84 -4.30 -30.31 -82.02
CA VAL A 84 -5.37 -29.34 -82.32
C VAL A 84 -6.68 -30.11 -82.48
N ASP A 85 -7.65 -29.82 -81.63
CA ASP A 85 -9.02 -30.34 -81.71
C ASP A 85 -9.91 -29.28 -82.37
N GLY A 86 -10.07 -29.42 -83.69
CA GLY A 86 -10.82 -28.48 -84.54
C GLY A 86 -9.97 -27.85 -85.64
N ASN A 87 -10.25 -26.59 -85.98
CA ASN A 87 -9.61 -25.88 -87.10
C ASN A 87 -8.33 -25.15 -86.67
N GLY A 88 -7.26 -25.24 -87.46
CA GLY A 88 -6.04 -24.47 -87.23
C GLY A 88 -4.78 -25.30 -87.43
N PHE A 89 -3.64 -24.64 -87.51
CA PHE A 89 -2.32 -25.25 -87.67
C PHE A 89 -1.35 -24.62 -86.69
N PHE A 90 -0.44 -25.42 -86.13
CA PHE A 90 0.71 -24.87 -85.41
C PHE A 90 1.57 -24.08 -86.39
N VAL A 91 2.02 -22.90 -85.94
CA VAL A 91 2.89 -22.03 -86.71
C VAL A 91 4.33 -22.33 -86.29
N LEU A 92 5.17 -22.66 -87.26
CA LEU A 92 6.58 -22.99 -87.08
C LEU A 92 7.45 -21.97 -87.79
N ASN A 93 8.57 -21.61 -87.19
CA ASN A 93 9.59 -20.74 -87.77
C ASN A 93 10.92 -21.48 -87.90
N ASP A 94 11.48 -21.51 -89.10
CA ASP A 94 12.81 -22.02 -89.39
C ASP A 94 13.68 -20.90 -89.92
N LEU A 95 14.46 -20.26 -89.03
CA LEU A 95 15.41 -19.19 -89.36
C LEU A 95 14.80 -18.07 -90.24
N GLY A 96 13.52 -17.72 -90.00
CA GLY A 96 12.77 -16.69 -90.72
C GLY A 96 11.82 -17.22 -91.81
N SER A 97 11.84 -18.53 -92.10
CA SER A 97 10.87 -19.18 -92.97
C SER A 97 9.72 -19.77 -92.16
N VAL A 98 8.51 -19.27 -92.37
CA VAL A 98 7.31 -19.75 -91.66
C VAL A 98 6.72 -20.98 -92.37
N SER A 99 6.41 -22.02 -91.60
CA SER A 99 5.69 -23.21 -92.05
C SER A 99 4.57 -23.56 -91.09
N TYR A 100 3.63 -24.39 -91.53
CA TYR A 100 2.42 -24.74 -90.78
C TYR A 100 2.34 -26.26 -90.64
N THR A 101 1.96 -26.77 -89.46
CA THR A 101 1.82 -28.22 -89.24
C THR A 101 0.61 -28.56 -88.37
N ARG A 102 0.16 -29.80 -88.49
CA ARG A 102 -0.79 -30.48 -87.60
C ARG A 102 -0.09 -31.48 -86.69
N SER A 103 1.20 -31.75 -86.93
CA SER A 103 1.98 -32.64 -86.10
C SER A 103 2.30 -31.95 -84.79
N GLY A 104 1.79 -32.53 -83.70
CA GLY A 104 1.91 -32.02 -82.34
C GLY A 104 3.18 -32.40 -81.61
N ILE A 105 4.14 -33.03 -82.28
CA ILE A 105 5.31 -33.60 -81.63
C ILE A 105 6.34 -32.50 -81.40
N PHE A 106 6.33 -31.91 -80.20
CA PHE A 106 7.29 -30.90 -79.79
C PHE A 106 8.23 -31.40 -78.70
N SER A 107 9.45 -30.85 -78.72
CA SER A 107 10.49 -31.12 -77.74
C SER A 107 11.19 -29.81 -77.37
N LEU A 108 11.89 -29.80 -76.24
CA LEU A 108 12.67 -28.64 -75.82
C LEU A 108 14.10 -28.77 -76.34
N ASP A 109 14.63 -27.72 -76.98
CA ASP A 109 16.04 -27.68 -77.37
C ASP A 109 16.96 -27.27 -76.20
N LYS A 110 18.28 -27.17 -76.45
CA LYS A 110 19.26 -26.78 -75.42
C LYS A 110 19.17 -25.31 -75.01
N GLU A 111 18.58 -24.48 -75.85
CA GLU A 111 18.43 -23.04 -75.66
C GLU A 111 17.09 -22.71 -74.97
N GLY A 112 16.24 -23.71 -74.75
CA GLY A 112 14.94 -23.57 -74.10
C GLY A 112 13.79 -23.29 -75.07
N PHE A 113 14.00 -23.37 -76.39
CA PHE A 113 12.91 -23.18 -77.35
C PHE A 113 12.12 -24.47 -77.56
N VAL A 114 10.81 -24.34 -77.72
CA VAL A 114 9.94 -25.45 -78.12
C VAL A 114 10.10 -25.68 -79.61
N VAL A 115 10.63 -26.83 -80.01
CA VAL A 115 10.95 -27.17 -81.39
C VAL A 115 10.21 -28.43 -81.85
N ALA A 116 9.82 -28.44 -83.11
CA ALA A 116 9.35 -29.65 -83.80
C ALA A 116 10.54 -30.59 -84.11
N ASN A 117 10.26 -31.83 -84.52
CA ASN A 117 11.28 -32.84 -84.82
C ASN A 117 12.27 -32.44 -85.95
N ASN A 118 11.89 -31.48 -86.80
CA ASN A 118 12.76 -30.92 -87.85
C ASN A 118 13.63 -29.75 -87.36
N GLY A 119 13.54 -29.36 -86.08
CA GLY A 119 14.26 -28.24 -85.48
C GLY A 119 13.59 -26.87 -85.65
N SER A 120 12.46 -26.78 -86.35
CA SER A 120 11.71 -25.53 -86.47
C SER A 120 11.07 -25.15 -85.13
N ARG A 121 11.10 -23.86 -84.78
CA ARG A 121 10.61 -23.34 -83.50
C ARG A 121 9.11 -23.08 -83.54
N LEU A 122 8.39 -23.53 -82.52
CA LEU A 122 6.97 -23.25 -82.34
C LEU A 122 6.77 -21.77 -82.05
N GLN A 123 5.87 -21.14 -82.81
CA GLN A 123 5.49 -19.76 -82.61
C GLN A 123 4.33 -19.63 -81.63
N GLY A 124 4.35 -18.53 -80.90
CA GLY A 124 3.27 -18.15 -80.04
C GLY A 124 3.47 -16.75 -79.50
N TYR A 125 2.82 -16.50 -78.39
CA TYR A 125 2.79 -15.22 -77.73
C TYR A 125 3.50 -15.39 -76.38
N GLU A 126 4.63 -14.72 -76.17
CA GLU A 126 5.38 -14.82 -74.92
C GLU A 126 4.64 -14.10 -73.78
N ALA A 127 4.71 -14.65 -72.57
CA ALA A 127 4.21 -13.98 -71.38
C ALA A 127 5.27 -13.02 -70.82
N ASN A 128 4.83 -11.87 -70.30
CA ASN A 128 5.71 -11.05 -69.46
C ASN A 128 5.86 -11.66 -68.05
N GLY A 129 6.74 -11.10 -67.22
CA GLY A 129 6.98 -11.57 -65.84
C GLY A 129 5.73 -11.61 -64.94
N ASN A 130 4.66 -10.91 -65.32
CA ASN A 130 3.39 -10.88 -64.59
C ASN A 130 2.38 -11.90 -65.14
N GLY A 131 2.83 -12.79 -66.03
CA GLY A 131 2.01 -13.83 -66.66
C GLY A 131 1.07 -13.32 -67.75
N VAL A 132 1.23 -12.07 -68.20
CA VAL A 132 0.36 -11.48 -69.24
C VAL A 132 0.86 -11.85 -70.64
N VAL A 133 -0.07 -12.47 -71.36
CA VAL A 133 -0.15 -12.71 -72.80
C VAL A 133 0.34 -11.58 -73.74
N SER A 134 1.58 -11.49 -74.25
CA SER A 134 1.92 -10.45 -75.26
C SER A 134 1.09 -10.64 -76.55
N GLY A 135 0.65 -9.57 -77.21
CA GLY A 135 0.00 -9.69 -78.52
C GLY A 135 0.96 -9.92 -79.69
N VAL A 136 2.26 -9.98 -79.42
CA VAL A 136 3.32 -10.09 -80.44
C VAL A 136 3.69 -11.55 -80.65
N LEU A 137 3.64 -12.01 -81.89
CA LEU A 137 4.05 -13.35 -82.29
C LEU A 137 5.59 -13.47 -82.25
N GLY A 138 6.09 -14.50 -81.59
CA GLY A 138 7.52 -14.84 -81.48
C GLY A 138 7.76 -16.33 -81.23
N ASP A 139 9.02 -16.71 -81.06
CA ASP A 139 9.41 -18.08 -80.71
C ASP A 139 9.00 -18.38 -79.26
N ILE A 140 8.35 -19.52 -78.99
CA ILE A 140 8.06 -19.93 -77.61
C ILE A 140 9.34 -20.43 -76.94
N SER A 141 9.77 -19.70 -75.91
CA SER A 141 10.88 -20.05 -75.03
C SER A 141 10.38 -20.47 -73.64
N ILE A 142 11.04 -21.46 -73.06
CA ILE A 142 10.80 -21.99 -71.71
C ILE A 142 12.11 -21.83 -70.94
N GLU A 143 12.11 -20.93 -69.97
CA GLU A 143 13.24 -20.77 -69.07
C GLU A 143 13.32 -21.96 -68.10
N ILE A 144 14.37 -22.76 -68.24
CA ILE A 144 14.65 -23.94 -67.39
C ILE A 144 15.37 -23.60 -66.08
N SER A 145 15.61 -22.32 -65.81
CA SER A 145 16.24 -21.85 -64.56
C SER A 145 15.32 -22.04 -63.36
N ASN A 146 15.91 -22.04 -62.17
CA ASN A 146 15.12 -21.94 -60.94
C ASN A 146 14.36 -20.61 -60.95
N GLN A 147 13.10 -20.64 -60.51
CA GLN A 147 12.32 -19.45 -60.23
C GLN A 147 13.01 -18.67 -59.12
N ALA A 148 13.31 -17.40 -59.39
CA ALA A 148 13.83 -16.49 -58.38
C ALA A 148 12.80 -16.31 -57.25
N PRO A 149 13.25 -16.11 -56.01
CA PRO A 149 12.33 -15.75 -54.93
C PRO A 149 11.66 -14.42 -55.22
N ARG A 150 10.49 -14.21 -54.62
CA ARG A 150 9.73 -12.96 -54.71
C ARG A 150 9.39 -12.49 -53.30
N LEU A 151 9.79 -11.25 -53.00
CA LEU A 151 9.41 -10.52 -51.80
C LEU A 151 7.88 -10.41 -51.71
N THR A 152 7.34 -10.57 -50.50
CA THR A 152 5.94 -10.25 -50.21
C THR A 152 5.69 -8.76 -50.36
N THR A 153 4.77 -8.38 -51.25
CA THR A 153 4.37 -6.97 -51.50
C THR A 153 2.92 -6.70 -51.13
N LEU A 154 2.12 -7.76 -50.96
CA LEU A 154 0.74 -7.69 -50.51
C LEU A 154 0.45 -8.88 -49.59
N THR A 155 -0.11 -8.57 -48.42
CA THR A 155 -0.71 -9.53 -47.51
C THR A 155 -2.19 -9.22 -47.35
N SER A 156 -3.04 -10.23 -47.40
CA SER A 156 -4.50 -10.10 -47.27
C SER A 156 -4.96 -10.96 -46.10
N ALA A 157 -5.77 -10.39 -45.21
CA ALA A 157 -6.41 -11.12 -44.14
C ALA A 157 -7.90 -10.74 -44.06
N ILE A 158 -8.77 -11.74 -44.14
CA ILE A 158 -10.21 -11.59 -43.97
C ILE A 158 -10.57 -12.22 -42.64
N VAL A 159 -10.97 -11.39 -41.68
CA VAL A 159 -11.31 -11.82 -40.32
C VAL A 159 -12.74 -11.43 -39.97
N ASN A 160 -13.36 -12.18 -39.06
CA ASN A 160 -14.53 -11.73 -38.31
C ASN A 160 -14.09 -11.32 -36.90
N LEU A 161 -14.24 -10.05 -36.55
CA LEU A 161 -14.04 -9.56 -35.19
C LEU A 161 -15.37 -9.60 -34.42
N ASN A 162 -15.35 -10.08 -33.19
CA ASN A 162 -16.58 -10.21 -32.41
C ASN A 162 -17.07 -8.83 -31.91
N ALA A 163 -18.26 -8.41 -32.34
CA ALA A 163 -18.83 -7.12 -31.95
C ALA A 163 -19.05 -6.97 -30.43
N GLY A 164 -19.28 -8.09 -29.73
CA GLY A 164 -19.56 -8.13 -28.29
C GLY A 164 -18.32 -8.21 -27.39
N GLU A 165 -17.10 -8.15 -27.94
CA GLU A 165 -15.87 -8.17 -27.13
C GLU A 165 -15.80 -6.99 -26.16
N GLU A 166 -15.15 -7.20 -25.03
CA GLU A 166 -14.88 -6.13 -24.08
C GLU A 166 -13.71 -5.27 -24.58
N VAL A 167 -13.78 -3.98 -24.26
CA VAL A 167 -12.66 -3.05 -24.49
C VAL A 167 -11.65 -3.34 -23.40
N LEU A 168 -10.48 -3.85 -23.77
CA LEU A 168 -9.43 -4.21 -22.82
C LEU A 168 -8.58 -2.99 -22.41
N GLN A 169 -8.53 -1.96 -23.25
CA GLN A 169 -7.90 -0.69 -22.88
C GLN A 169 -8.73 0.00 -21.81
N GLU A 170 -8.21 0.06 -20.59
CA GLU A 170 -8.76 0.91 -19.54
C GLU A 170 -8.30 2.35 -19.77
N GLN A 171 -9.26 3.28 -19.92
CA GLN A 171 -8.99 4.71 -19.90
C GLN A 171 -9.04 5.22 -18.47
N GLY A 172 -7.87 5.55 -17.96
CA GLY A 172 -7.71 6.22 -16.69
C GLY A 172 -7.60 7.72 -16.80
N LEU A 173 -7.37 8.34 -15.66
CA LEU A 173 -7.03 9.74 -15.54
C LEU A 173 -5.64 9.87 -14.96
N GLN A 174 -4.86 10.83 -15.45
CA GLN A 174 -3.60 11.23 -14.89
C GLN A 174 -3.77 12.61 -14.26
N LEU A 175 -3.15 12.81 -13.10
CA LEU A 175 -3.09 14.06 -12.36
C LEU A 175 -1.65 14.29 -11.94
N GLN A 176 -1.06 15.39 -12.37
CA GLN A 176 0.23 15.84 -11.86
C GLN A 176 0.02 16.85 -10.74
N SER A 177 0.73 16.70 -9.62
CA SER A 177 0.66 17.68 -8.53
C SER A 177 1.05 19.06 -9.03
N ASN A 178 0.31 20.09 -8.62
CA ASN A 178 0.47 21.43 -9.17
C ASN A 178 1.76 22.12 -8.74
N GLY A 179 2.47 21.64 -7.71
CA GLY A 179 3.93 21.76 -7.49
C GLY A 179 4.56 23.16 -7.36
N LEU A 180 3.83 24.23 -7.73
CA LEU A 180 4.34 25.59 -7.89
C LEU A 180 4.69 26.28 -6.57
N ALA A 181 4.08 25.85 -5.47
CA ALA A 181 4.39 26.32 -4.12
C ALA A 181 5.35 25.39 -3.35
N ILE A 182 5.65 24.22 -3.91
CA ILE A 182 6.42 23.12 -3.30
C ILE A 182 7.85 23.07 -3.83
N GLY A 183 8.04 23.45 -5.10
CA GLY A 183 9.36 23.60 -5.69
C GLY A 183 10.07 24.90 -5.30
N THR A 184 9.52 25.72 -4.40
CA THR A 184 10.26 26.85 -3.84
C THR A 184 11.26 26.32 -2.84
N ALA A 185 12.53 26.65 -3.03
CA ALA A 185 13.53 26.31 -2.03
C ALA A 185 13.18 27.04 -0.72
N ASP A 186 13.17 26.32 0.39
CA ASP A 186 13.11 26.88 1.74
C ASP A 186 14.54 27.07 2.26
N ALA A 187 14.82 28.18 2.94
CA ALA A 187 16.16 28.58 3.36
C ALA A 187 16.29 28.55 4.89
N GLY A 188 17.36 27.92 5.40
CA GLY A 188 17.55 27.79 6.85
C GLY A 188 18.83 27.03 7.23
N ILE A 189 18.76 26.27 8.32
CA ILE A 189 19.82 25.34 8.76
C ILE A 189 19.40 23.87 8.55
N ILE A 190 20.35 22.96 8.30
CA ILE A 190 20.02 21.54 8.00
C ILE A 190 19.25 20.88 9.15
N GLU A 191 19.66 21.19 10.38
CA GLU A 191 19.09 20.63 11.60
C GLU A 191 18.38 21.75 12.35
N SER A 192 17.05 21.64 12.47
CA SER A 192 16.26 22.53 13.32
C SER A 192 16.90 22.64 14.72
N THR A 193 17.25 23.85 15.13
CA THR A 193 17.83 24.03 16.47
C THR A 193 16.73 24.11 17.51
N LYS A 194 16.98 23.47 18.66
CA LYS A 194 16.03 23.39 19.77
C LYS A 194 16.38 24.45 20.80
N THR A 195 15.35 25.00 21.43
CA THR A 195 15.58 25.85 22.60
C THR A 195 16.00 24.99 23.77
N VAL A 196 17.14 25.32 24.37
CA VAL A 196 17.72 24.59 25.51
C VAL A 196 17.79 25.52 26.71
N LEU A 197 17.30 25.05 27.86
CA LEU A 197 17.50 25.69 29.17
C LEU A 197 18.27 24.72 30.09
N ALA A 198 19.52 25.03 30.39
CA ALA A 198 20.39 24.17 31.19
C ALA A 198 20.62 24.73 32.61
N SER A 199 20.74 23.84 33.59
CA SER A 199 21.16 24.21 34.94
C SER A 199 22.64 24.60 34.96
N ALA A 200 23.02 25.56 35.83
CA ALA A 200 24.39 26.09 35.89
C ALA A 200 25.46 25.04 36.28
N GLY A 201 25.05 23.93 36.91
CA GLY A 201 25.91 22.82 37.29
C GLY A 201 25.16 21.63 37.88
N GLN A 202 25.84 20.84 38.72
CA GLN A 202 25.27 19.71 39.47
C GLN A 202 24.39 20.22 40.61
N PRO A 203 23.13 19.73 40.76
CA PRO A 203 22.21 20.13 41.82
C PRO A 203 22.81 20.12 43.25
N THR A 204 22.51 21.16 44.01
CA THR A 204 23.01 21.40 45.38
C THR A 204 21.86 21.66 46.34
N ALA A 205 22.04 21.38 47.63
CA ALA A 205 21.12 21.84 48.67
C ALA A 205 21.07 23.38 48.72
N ALA A 206 20.08 23.94 49.40
CA ALA A 206 20.01 25.38 49.67
C ALA A 206 21.30 25.87 50.39
N GLY A 207 21.97 26.88 49.80
CA GLY A 207 23.09 27.59 50.44
C GLY A 207 22.61 28.67 51.42
N ILE A 208 23.56 29.31 52.12
CA ILE A 208 23.28 30.51 52.92
C ILE A 208 23.51 31.73 52.01
N PRO A 209 22.50 32.59 51.78
CA PRO A 209 22.67 33.78 50.95
C PRO A 209 23.62 34.79 51.62
N ALA A 210 24.27 35.62 50.81
CA ALA A 210 24.96 36.79 51.34
C ALA A 210 23.90 37.74 51.91
N GLN A 211 24.13 38.29 53.10
CA GLN A 211 23.14 39.11 53.79
C GLN A 211 23.77 40.22 54.61
N VAL A 212 23.00 41.27 54.86
CA VAL A 212 23.33 42.37 55.76
C VAL A 212 22.13 42.75 56.60
N MET A 213 22.37 42.94 57.90
CA MET A 213 21.36 43.25 58.89
C MET A 213 21.51 44.71 59.35
N PHE A 214 20.39 45.41 59.54
CA PHE A 214 20.36 46.81 59.96
C PHE A 214 19.95 46.96 61.42
N GLY A 215 20.43 48.02 62.07
CA GLY A 215 20.37 48.15 63.54
C GLY A 215 18.98 48.37 64.15
N ASN A 216 18.02 48.96 63.43
CA ASN A 216 16.68 49.22 63.96
C ASN A 216 15.69 48.12 63.52
N THR A 217 14.64 47.90 64.33
CA THR A 217 13.58 46.95 63.98
C THR A 217 12.61 47.53 62.97
N VAL A 218 12.09 46.69 62.06
CA VAL A 218 11.09 47.11 61.05
C VAL A 218 9.86 47.70 61.73
N THR A 219 9.45 47.10 62.86
CA THR A 219 8.38 47.60 63.72
C THR A 219 8.66 49.02 64.26
N ALA A 220 9.89 49.36 64.63
CA ALA A 220 10.24 50.69 65.13
C ALA A 220 10.16 51.76 64.02
N VAL A 221 10.52 51.39 62.79
CA VAL A 221 10.39 52.28 61.62
C VAL A 221 8.92 52.48 61.26
N ALA A 222 8.14 51.39 61.24
CA ALA A 222 6.72 51.36 60.88
C ALA A 222 5.83 52.14 61.86
N THR A 223 6.13 52.08 63.16
CA THR A 223 5.37 52.74 64.23
C THR A 223 5.85 54.16 64.54
N SER A 224 6.84 54.69 63.80
CA SER A 224 7.27 56.07 63.94
C SER A 224 6.13 57.03 63.58
N GLY A 225 5.77 57.94 64.50
CA GLY A 225 4.59 58.82 64.35
C GLY A 225 4.65 59.81 63.19
N THR A 226 5.77 59.89 62.47
CA THR A 226 5.98 60.72 61.28
C THR A 226 6.23 59.90 60.01
N GLY A 227 6.36 58.58 60.10
CA GLY A 227 6.92 57.76 59.02
C GLY A 227 8.39 58.08 58.73
N TYR A 228 8.93 57.52 57.64
CA TYR A 228 10.28 57.81 57.14
C TYR A 228 10.22 58.62 55.84
N GLY A 229 11.19 59.52 55.66
CA GLY A 229 11.27 60.38 54.48
C GLY A 229 11.99 59.71 53.31
N ALA A 230 12.24 60.47 52.24
CA ALA A 230 13.03 59.95 51.13
C ALA A 230 14.48 59.67 51.60
N VAL A 231 14.89 58.41 51.51
CA VAL A 231 16.21 57.93 51.94
C VAL A 231 16.83 57.07 50.86
N SER A 232 18.16 57.01 50.81
CA SER A 232 18.87 56.29 49.77
C SER A 232 20.04 55.47 50.33
N MET A 233 20.36 54.38 49.64
CA MET A 233 21.51 53.53 49.91
C MET A 233 22.11 53.08 48.57
N THR A 234 23.42 52.85 48.53
CA THR A 234 24.10 52.33 47.34
C THR A 234 24.56 50.90 47.59
N PHE A 235 24.36 50.03 46.59
CA PHE A 235 24.80 48.64 46.56
C PHE A 235 25.75 48.41 45.39
N ASP A 236 26.76 47.58 45.59
CA ASP A 236 27.48 46.93 44.49
C ASP A 236 27.34 45.42 44.66
N ILE A 237 26.64 44.78 43.71
CA ILE A 237 26.36 43.35 43.70
C ILE A 237 27.39 42.54 42.89
N GLY A 238 28.42 43.19 42.34
CA GLY A 238 29.50 42.54 41.61
C GLY A 238 29.13 42.02 40.22
N ASP A 239 28.06 42.55 39.62
CA ASP A 239 27.53 42.22 38.28
C ASP A 239 28.29 42.89 37.12
N GLY A 240 29.34 43.66 37.43
CA GLY A 240 30.11 44.43 36.46
C GLY A 240 29.54 45.82 36.13
N ASN A 241 28.36 46.17 36.67
CA ASN A 241 27.75 47.50 36.49
C ASN A 241 28.19 48.52 37.56
N GLY A 242 28.95 48.07 38.56
CA GLY A 242 29.45 48.88 39.66
C GLY A 242 28.37 49.25 40.68
N SER A 243 28.66 50.24 41.53
CA SER A 243 27.76 50.62 42.62
C SER A 243 26.54 51.42 42.14
N GLN A 244 25.33 50.95 42.46
CA GLN A 244 24.04 51.51 42.04
C GLN A 244 23.21 51.94 43.26
N THR A 245 22.51 53.07 43.16
CA THR A 245 21.79 53.69 44.29
C THR A 245 20.29 53.42 44.22
N ILE A 246 19.73 52.85 45.29
CA ILE A 246 18.30 52.78 45.51
C ILE A 246 17.82 54.03 46.26
N THR A 247 16.61 54.49 45.95
CA THR A 247 15.98 55.63 46.63
C THR A 247 14.56 55.25 47.02
N LEU A 248 14.27 55.27 48.32
CA LEU A 248 12.91 55.15 48.84
C LEU A 248 12.26 56.53 48.80
N ALA A 249 10.99 56.58 48.39
CA ALA A 249 10.24 57.83 48.37
C ALA A 249 9.81 58.28 49.78
N GLY A 250 9.79 57.36 50.75
CA GLY A 250 9.33 57.59 52.11
C GLY A 250 7.82 57.40 52.24
N THR A 251 7.38 56.89 53.38
CA THR A 251 5.98 56.56 53.65
C THR A 251 5.47 57.35 54.86
N ALA A 252 4.31 58.00 54.75
CA ALA A 252 3.72 58.79 55.83
C ALA A 252 3.03 57.89 56.88
N GLY A 253 3.46 57.96 58.14
CA GLY A 253 3.06 57.00 59.18
C GLY A 253 1.63 57.16 59.74
N PRO A 254 1.21 56.23 60.63
CA PRO A 254 1.81 54.92 60.89
C PRO A 254 1.44 53.91 59.79
N VAL A 255 2.40 53.08 59.40
CA VAL A 255 2.21 52.00 58.41
C VAL A 255 2.55 50.65 59.03
N THR A 256 2.14 49.58 58.37
CA THR A 256 2.43 48.20 58.78
C THR A 256 3.87 47.82 58.41
N ASN A 257 4.46 46.86 59.11
CA ASN A 257 5.79 46.33 58.78
C ASN A 257 5.87 45.87 57.31
N GLN A 258 4.79 45.24 56.81
CA GLN A 258 4.71 44.76 55.44
C GLN A 258 4.76 45.90 54.41
N GLU A 259 4.13 47.04 54.70
CA GLU A 259 4.19 48.22 53.81
C GLU A 259 5.60 48.80 53.74
N VAL A 260 6.36 48.76 54.85
CA VAL A 260 7.77 49.17 54.86
C VAL A 260 8.63 48.23 54.02
N LEU A 261 8.46 46.91 54.19
CA LEU A 261 9.20 45.90 53.41
C LEU A 261 8.87 45.98 51.92
N ASN A 262 7.61 46.20 51.57
CA ASN A 262 7.17 46.34 50.18
C ASN A 262 7.77 47.57 49.49
N ASP A 263 7.89 48.71 50.19
CA ASP A 263 8.52 49.93 49.62
C ASP A 263 10.02 49.69 49.34
N ILE A 264 10.71 49.00 50.27
CA ILE A 264 12.12 48.63 50.09
C ILE A 264 12.29 47.66 48.93
N GLN A 265 11.45 46.60 48.88
CA GLN A 265 11.50 45.59 47.83
C GLN A 265 11.23 46.21 46.46
N ALA A 266 10.24 47.09 46.34
CA ALA A 266 9.92 47.77 45.10
C ALA A 266 11.09 48.63 44.58
N ALA A 267 11.83 49.31 45.48
CA ALA A 267 13.00 50.09 45.10
C ALA A 267 14.20 49.22 44.68
N LEU A 268 14.37 48.06 45.32
CA LEU A 268 15.38 47.08 44.93
C LEU A 268 15.06 46.50 43.54
N ASP A 269 13.84 46.03 43.33
CA ASP A 269 13.39 45.45 42.06
C ASP A 269 13.47 46.46 40.90
N ALA A 270 13.12 47.73 41.16
CA ALA A 270 13.21 48.79 40.15
C ALA A 270 14.66 49.11 39.73
N THR A 271 15.64 48.86 40.59
CA THR A 271 17.05 49.22 40.36
C THR A 271 17.84 48.03 39.81
N PHE A 272 17.62 46.83 40.33
CA PHE A 272 18.40 45.63 40.01
C PHE A 272 17.64 44.61 39.16
N GLY A 273 16.36 44.85 38.87
CA GLY A 273 15.48 43.84 38.29
C GLY A 273 14.84 42.97 39.37
N SER A 274 13.70 42.35 39.03
CA SER A 274 12.97 41.50 39.96
C SER A 274 13.83 40.32 40.42
N GLN A 275 13.78 40.00 41.72
CA GLN A 275 14.41 38.80 42.30
C GLN A 275 15.95 38.79 42.34
N GLN A 276 16.61 39.95 42.33
CA GLN A 276 18.07 40.02 42.58
C GLN A 276 18.47 40.24 44.04
N LEU A 277 17.69 41.02 44.80
CA LEU A 277 17.88 41.26 46.24
C LEU A 277 16.53 41.16 46.95
N ARG A 278 16.51 40.65 48.18
CA ARG A 278 15.29 40.51 48.99
C ARG A 278 15.41 41.26 50.30
N ALA A 279 14.37 42.01 50.66
CA ALA A 279 14.23 42.68 51.95
C ALA A 279 13.27 41.90 52.85
N ILE A 280 13.76 41.45 54.01
CA ILE A 280 12.99 40.66 54.99
C ILE A 280 13.12 41.24 56.40
N GLU A 281 12.17 40.90 57.28
CA GLU A 281 12.30 41.10 58.73
C GLU A 281 12.90 39.83 59.33
N ASP A 282 13.92 39.95 60.18
CA ASP A 282 14.50 38.82 60.89
C ASP A 282 13.52 38.28 61.93
N ASP A 283 13.13 37.02 61.81
CA ASP A 283 12.07 36.38 62.63
C ASP A 283 12.36 36.35 64.14
N VAL A 284 13.63 36.54 64.55
CA VAL A 284 14.07 36.45 65.95
C VAL A 284 14.26 37.83 66.58
N THR A 285 14.81 38.79 65.83
CA THR A 285 15.20 40.11 66.32
C THR A 285 14.29 41.24 65.84
N GLY A 286 13.47 41.01 64.80
CA GLY A 286 12.61 42.00 64.16
C GLY A 286 13.37 43.07 63.35
N GLN A 287 14.66 42.86 63.10
CA GLN A 287 15.53 43.79 62.36
C GLN A 287 15.37 43.64 60.84
N LEU A 288 15.61 44.71 60.09
CA LEU A 288 15.64 44.63 58.62
C LEU A 288 16.88 43.85 58.18
N VAL A 289 16.69 42.89 57.30
CA VAL A 289 17.76 42.16 56.61
C VAL A 289 17.58 42.33 55.11
N ILE A 290 18.68 42.65 54.43
CA ILE A 290 18.74 42.61 52.97
C ILE A 290 19.69 41.48 52.59
N GLU A 291 19.20 40.56 51.78
CA GLU A 291 19.94 39.40 51.33
C GLU A 291 19.92 39.29 49.81
N ARG A 292 20.89 38.56 49.24
CA ARG A 292 20.86 38.25 47.81
C ARG A 292 19.70 37.29 47.53
N ALA A 293 18.86 37.61 46.56
CA ALA A 293 17.77 36.73 46.18
C ALA A 293 18.29 35.56 45.33
N GLY A 294 17.67 34.40 45.49
CA GLY A 294 18.05 33.14 44.85
C GLY A 294 19.15 32.36 45.60
N TYR A 295 19.12 31.03 45.42
CA TYR A 295 20.08 30.10 46.04
C TYR A 295 21.38 29.93 45.25
N ASN A 296 21.44 30.55 44.05
CA ASN A 296 22.65 30.65 43.25
C ASN A 296 23.53 31.83 43.72
N ALA A 297 24.01 31.78 44.96
CA ALA A 297 25.18 32.54 45.38
C ALA A 297 26.43 31.88 44.76
N THR A 298 26.49 31.83 43.43
CA THR A 298 27.62 31.25 42.70
C THR A 298 28.88 31.98 43.14
N ASN A 299 29.75 31.25 43.84
CA ASN A 299 31.09 31.63 44.26
C ASN A 299 31.25 32.55 45.48
N GLY A 300 30.33 32.55 46.46
CA GLY A 300 30.62 33.16 47.77
C GLY A 300 31.01 34.64 47.71
N THR A 301 30.57 35.36 46.67
CA THR A 301 30.86 36.78 46.50
C THR A 301 29.89 37.59 47.36
N SER A 302 30.42 38.30 48.35
CA SER A 302 29.66 39.29 49.12
C SER A 302 29.28 40.48 48.24
N PHE A 303 28.12 41.09 48.46
CA PHE A 303 27.85 42.44 47.97
C PHE A 303 28.44 43.49 48.91
N SER A 304 28.60 44.72 48.45
CA SER A 304 29.00 45.84 49.30
C SER A 304 27.90 46.88 49.38
N ILE A 305 27.78 47.56 50.52
CA ILE A 305 26.78 48.60 50.74
C ILE A 305 27.40 49.86 51.30
N THR A 306 26.83 51.00 50.93
CA THR A 306 27.11 52.29 51.54
C THR A 306 25.79 53.01 51.78
N THR A 307 25.46 53.23 53.05
CA THR A 307 24.25 53.92 53.48
C THR A 307 24.45 55.43 53.54
N THR A 308 23.35 56.17 53.57
CA THR A 308 23.34 57.62 53.86
C THR A 308 22.92 57.88 55.29
N ALA A 309 23.26 59.05 55.83
CA ALA A 309 22.89 59.42 57.20
C ALA A 309 21.36 59.42 57.45
N GLY A 310 20.55 59.64 56.40
CA GLY A 310 19.09 59.52 56.48
C GLY A 310 18.65 58.05 56.61
N TRP A 311 19.25 57.16 55.82
CA TRP A 311 19.01 55.72 55.94
C TRP A 311 19.39 55.18 57.32
N ASP A 312 20.57 55.54 57.84
CA ASP A 312 21.05 55.08 59.14
C ASP A 312 20.20 55.61 60.30
N ALA A 313 19.57 56.78 60.15
CA ALA A 313 18.69 57.35 61.17
C ALA A 313 17.37 56.57 61.29
N ASP A 314 16.81 56.16 60.15
CA ASP A 314 15.53 55.46 60.09
C ASP A 314 15.73 53.94 60.32
N PHE A 315 16.59 53.29 59.55
CA PHE A 315 16.78 51.83 59.56
C PHE A 315 17.95 51.35 60.42
N GLY A 316 18.79 52.26 60.92
CA GLY A 316 19.99 51.93 61.70
C GLY A 316 21.20 51.68 60.81
N ALA A 317 22.40 51.90 61.36
CA ALA A 317 23.64 51.64 60.64
C ALA A 317 23.73 50.15 60.24
N PRO A 318 24.28 49.83 59.05
CA PRO A 318 24.41 48.46 58.61
C PRO A 318 25.44 47.69 59.42
N GLY A 319 25.15 46.42 59.70
CA GLY A 319 26.14 45.45 60.15
C GLY A 319 27.16 45.08 59.06
N THR A 320 28.10 44.20 59.39
CA THR A 320 29.02 43.64 58.39
C THR A 320 28.26 42.74 57.41
N VAL A 321 28.48 42.90 56.11
CA VAL A 321 27.92 41.97 55.11
C VAL A 321 28.52 40.58 55.34
N ALA A 322 27.67 39.60 55.63
CA ALA A 322 28.07 38.20 55.71
C ALA A 322 28.14 37.63 54.29
N ALA A 323 29.28 37.04 53.93
CA ALA A 323 29.42 36.35 52.64
C ALA A 323 28.56 35.07 52.63
N GLY A 324 27.93 34.80 51.49
CA GLY A 324 27.14 33.58 51.31
C GLY A 324 28.00 32.32 51.28
N ALA A 325 27.41 31.18 51.65
CA ALA A 325 28.03 29.87 51.59
C ALA A 325 27.25 28.96 50.63
N SER A 326 27.95 28.28 49.72
CA SER A 326 27.34 27.31 48.81
C SER A 326 26.74 26.12 49.57
N GLY A 327 25.62 25.60 49.09
CA GLY A 327 25.06 24.33 49.57
C GLY A 327 25.90 23.12 49.20
N GLN A 328 25.63 21.98 49.84
CA GLN A 328 26.29 20.69 49.57
C GLN A 328 25.77 20.09 48.26
N GLN A 329 26.62 19.36 47.51
CA GLN A 329 26.17 18.60 46.35
C GLN A 329 25.20 17.49 46.78
N LEU A 330 24.04 17.39 46.13
CA LEU A 330 23.01 16.42 46.52
C LEU A 330 23.36 15.00 46.08
N PHE A 331 23.78 14.83 44.82
CA PHE A 331 23.90 13.51 44.19
C PHE A 331 25.33 12.98 44.04
N VAL A 332 26.35 13.71 44.51
CA VAL A 332 27.77 13.37 44.29
C VAL A 332 28.60 13.64 45.55
N GLY A 333 29.44 12.68 45.99
CA GLY A 333 30.29 12.81 47.19
C GLY A 333 30.37 11.54 48.04
N ALA A 334 31.10 11.59 49.17
CA ALA A 334 31.30 10.44 50.08
C ALA A 334 30.05 10.07 50.92
N SER A 335 29.02 10.92 50.91
CA SER A 335 27.72 10.70 51.55
C SER A 335 26.67 11.48 50.76
N PRO A 336 26.23 10.96 49.60
CA PRO A 336 25.20 11.64 48.80
C PRO A 336 23.92 11.78 49.63
N VAL A 337 23.35 12.97 49.63
CA VAL A 337 22.10 13.25 50.33
C VAL A 337 20.97 12.85 49.38
N THR A 338 20.23 11.81 49.74
CA THR A 338 18.99 11.50 49.02
C THR A 338 18.01 12.64 49.21
N ALA A 339 17.43 13.12 48.12
CA ALA A 339 16.41 14.16 48.16
C ALA A 339 15.04 13.47 48.08
N ASP A 340 14.38 13.29 49.22
CA ASP A 340 13.07 12.62 49.35
C ASP A 340 11.96 13.68 49.32
N PHE A 341 11.20 13.72 48.23
CA PHE A 341 10.05 14.63 48.07
C PHE A 341 8.71 13.89 48.16
N ARG A 342 8.72 12.62 48.59
CA ARG A 342 7.49 11.86 48.71
C ARG A 342 6.65 12.37 49.86
N SER A 343 5.42 12.74 49.55
CA SER A 343 4.28 12.48 50.41
C SER A 343 3.77 11.06 50.09
N ILE A 344 3.52 10.24 51.11
CA ILE A 344 3.08 8.84 50.92
C ILE A 344 1.65 8.85 50.36
N PRO A 345 1.33 8.13 49.27
CA PRO A 345 -0.04 8.09 48.73
C PRO A 345 -1.05 7.48 49.70
N GLY A 346 -2.08 8.24 50.06
CA GLY A 346 -3.18 7.76 50.91
C GLY A 346 -4.13 6.79 50.20
N THR A 347 -4.43 5.66 50.85
CA THR A 347 -5.40 4.65 50.36
C THR A 347 -6.70 4.68 51.17
N GLN A 348 -7.85 4.52 50.50
CA GLN A 348 -9.17 4.40 51.14
C GLN A 348 -9.24 3.15 52.04
N THR A 349 -9.86 3.30 53.21
CA THR A 349 -10.09 2.17 54.12
C THR A 349 -11.23 1.31 53.60
N THR A 350 -10.94 0.07 53.23
CA THR A 350 -11.98 -0.92 52.86
C THR A 350 -12.07 -2.02 53.90
N THR A 351 -13.27 -2.56 54.08
CA THR A 351 -13.47 -3.77 54.88
C THR A 351 -14.54 -4.66 54.26
N ARG A 352 -14.34 -5.98 54.31
CA ARG A 352 -15.16 -6.95 53.59
C ARG A 352 -15.62 -8.09 54.50
N THR A 353 -16.74 -8.71 54.17
CA THR A 353 -17.15 -9.99 54.79
C THR A 353 -16.20 -11.10 54.36
N THR A 354 -16.00 -12.11 55.22
CA THR A 354 -15.05 -13.22 54.97
C THR A 354 -15.62 -14.28 54.04
N ALA A 355 -16.95 -14.40 53.98
CA ALA A 355 -17.70 -15.30 53.13
C ALA A 355 -19.00 -14.62 52.64
N THR A 356 -19.76 -15.32 51.80
CA THR A 356 -21.08 -14.86 51.35
C THR A 356 -22.06 -14.85 52.52
N PRO A 357 -22.57 -13.66 52.91
CA PRO A 357 -23.57 -13.55 53.98
C PRO A 357 -24.82 -14.37 53.67
N ALA A 358 -25.50 -14.85 54.71
CA ALA A 358 -26.80 -15.47 54.55
C ALA A 358 -27.79 -14.45 53.95
N LEU A 359 -28.49 -14.83 52.88
CA LEU A 359 -29.49 -13.97 52.25
C LEU A 359 -30.83 -13.94 53.01
N ASN A 360 -30.98 -14.79 54.02
CA ASN A 360 -32.16 -14.84 54.88
C ASN A 360 -31.87 -14.17 56.22
N ILE A 361 -32.51 -13.02 56.45
CA ILE A 361 -32.28 -12.14 57.60
C ILE A 361 -33.43 -12.26 58.61
N VAL A 362 -33.11 -12.55 59.88
CA VAL A 362 -34.04 -12.90 60.98
C VAL A 362 -33.85 -11.98 62.21
N SER A 363 -34.91 -11.76 63.01
CA SER A 363 -34.90 -10.95 64.24
C SER A 363 -34.79 -11.78 65.53
N SER A 364 -34.32 -11.18 66.63
CA SER A 364 -34.07 -11.83 67.94
C SER A 364 -35.30 -12.25 68.72
N ASP A 365 -35.16 -13.33 69.52
CA ASP A 365 -36.11 -13.74 70.56
C ASP A 365 -35.37 -14.40 71.76
N PRO A 366 -35.51 -13.91 73.02
CA PRO A 366 -34.75 -14.41 74.19
C PRO A 366 -35.22 -15.78 74.76
N GLY A 367 -34.30 -16.53 75.39
CA GLY A 367 -34.53 -17.84 76.06
C GLY A 367 -34.90 -17.77 77.56
N GLU A 368 -35.07 -18.92 78.24
CA GLU A 368 -35.49 -19.02 79.67
C GLU A 368 -34.35 -19.42 80.65
N PHE A 369 -34.38 -18.94 81.91
CA PHE A 369 -33.35 -19.15 82.97
C PHE A 369 -33.36 -20.56 83.61
N ALA A 370 -32.18 -21.03 84.09
CA ALA A 370 -32.03 -22.24 84.91
C ALA A 370 -32.27 -21.99 86.41
N VAL A 371 -33.10 -22.81 87.07
CA VAL A 371 -33.45 -22.68 88.50
C VAL A 371 -33.44 -24.04 89.18
N LEU A 372 -32.56 -24.20 90.19
CA LEU A 372 -32.42 -25.46 90.92
C LEU A 372 -32.94 -25.37 92.35
N THR A 373 -34.17 -25.84 92.56
CA THR A 373 -34.86 -25.82 93.86
C THR A 373 -34.73 -27.16 94.59
N ALA A 374 -34.45 -27.16 95.90
CA ALA A 374 -34.52 -28.38 96.70
C ALA A 374 -35.93 -28.99 96.66
N ASN A 375 -36.02 -30.32 96.63
CA ASN A 375 -37.33 -30.99 96.57
C ASN A 375 -38.10 -30.90 97.90
N ASN A 376 -37.40 -30.94 99.03
CA ASN A 376 -38.00 -31.00 100.36
C ASN A 376 -37.51 -29.85 101.27
N THR A 377 -38.33 -29.44 102.23
CA THR A 377 -37.92 -28.54 103.33
C THR A 377 -37.16 -29.32 104.40
N TYR A 378 -36.23 -28.68 105.12
CA TYR A 378 -35.57 -29.27 106.31
C TYR A 378 -35.81 -28.42 107.57
N SER A 379 -35.79 -29.07 108.74
CA SER A 379 -36.11 -28.45 110.04
C SER A 379 -34.84 -28.21 110.87
N ALA A 380 -34.10 -27.15 110.55
CA ALA A 380 -32.84 -26.71 111.17
C ALA A 380 -31.67 -27.74 111.17
N LEU A 381 -30.43 -27.25 111.16
CA LEU A 381 -29.21 -28.06 111.15
C LEU A 381 -28.38 -27.84 112.43
N ASP A 382 -27.86 -28.90 113.05
CA ASP A 382 -27.00 -28.83 114.24
C ASP A 382 -25.52 -28.88 113.83
N LEU A 383 -24.89 -27.72 113.82
CA LEU A 383 -23.50 -27.47 113.43
C LEU A 383 -22.58 -27.12 114.63
N GLU A 384 -23.03 -27.29 115.88
CA GLU A 384 -22.27 -26.92 117.09
C GLU A 384 -21.09 -27.86 117.37
N ASP A 385 -19.90 -27.31 117.64
CA ASP A 385 -18.70 -28.04 118.09
C ASP A 385 -18.86 -28.53 119.55
N LYS A 386 -18.81 -29.85 119.75
CA LYS A 386 -19.02 -30.48 121.07
C LYS A 386 -17.65 -30.79 121.72
N VAL A 387 -17.13 -29.93 122.59
CA VAL A 387 -15.81 -30.07 123.28
C VAL A 387 -15.26 -31.51 123.44
N ALA A 388 -14.04 -31.71 122.92
CA ALA A 388 -13.21 -32.92 122.77
C ALA A 388 -13.62 -34.28 123.41
N PRO A 389 -13.44 -35.41 122.68
CA PRO A 389 -12.91 -35.49 121.32
C PRO A 389 -14.07 -35.45 120.33
N ALA A 390 -14.48 -34.28 119.85
CA ALA A 390 -15.49 -34.19 118.81
C ALA A 390 -14.88 -34.07 117.43
N THR A 391 -15.52 -34.80 116.53
CA THR A 391 -15.52 -34.57 115.10
C THR A 391 -16.60 -33.54 114.80
N ASP A 392 -16.22 -32.38 114.26
CA ASP A 392 -17.15 -31.32 113.86
C ASP A 392 -18.21 -31.86 112.90
N ASN A 393 -19.47 -31.49 113.10
CA ASN A 393 -20.51 -31.70 112.10
C ASN A 393 -20.28 -30.71 110.96
N VAL A 394 -19.95 -31.25 109.79
CA VAL A 394 -19.60 -30.47 108.61
C VAL A 394 -20.47 -30.91 107.47
N LEU A 395 -21.17 -29.97 106.83
CA LEU A 395 -21.75 -30.20 105.51
C LEU A 395 -20.96 -29.42 104.47
N ALA A 396 -20.16 -30.14 103.71
CA ALA A 396 -19.40 -29.58 102.61
C ALA A 396 -19.97 -30.02 101.26
N PHE A 397 -20.29 -29.07 100.40
CA PHE A 397 -20.70 -29.37 99.04
C PHE A 397 -20.14 -28.32 98.08
N ARG A 398 -20.31 -28.56 96.80
CA ARG A 398 -19.89 -27.64 95.75
C ARG A 398 -21.07 -27.31 94.87
N ILE A 399 -21.24 -26.03 94.58
CA ILE A 399 -22.14 -25.55 93.55
C ILE A 399 -21.30 -25.32 92.31
N ALA A 400 -21.66 -25.99 91.22
CA ALA A 400 -21.06 -25.79 89.91
C ALA A 400 -22.06 -25.05 89.04
N THR A 401 -21.55 -24.07 88.29
CA THR A 401 -22.27 -23.34 87.26
C THR A 401 -21.52 -23.44 85.94
N GLU A 402 -22.13 -23.02 84.84
CA GLU A 402 -21.56 -23.15 83.49
C GLU A 402 -20.19 -22.47 83.34
N GLY A 403 -19.93 -21.37 84.07
CA GLY A 403 -18.64 -20.68 84.10
C GLY A 403 -17.47 -21.52 84.62
N GLY A 404 -17.72 -22.76 85.06
CA GLY A 404 -16.73 -23.65 85.66
C GLY A 404 -16.38 -23.28 87.11
N ASP A 405 -16.95 -22.18 87.60
CA ASP A 405 -16.80 -21.75 88.97
C ASP A 405 -17.46 -22.74 89.91
N LEU A 406 -16.65 -23.21 90.84
CA LEU A 406 -17.02 -24.17 91.86
C LEU A 406 -17.02 -23.42 93.18
N TYR A 407 -18.20 -23.16 93.71
CA TYR A 407 -18.36 -22.53 95.03
C TYR A 407 -18.31 -23.62 96.10
N PRO A 408 -17.20 -23.77 96.85
CA PRO A 408 -17.16 -24.71 97.95
C PRO A 408 -17.96 -24.10 99.10
N ILE A 409 -19.04 -24.77 99.45
CA ILE A 409 -19.82 -24.43 100.63
C ILE A 409 -19.39 -25.39 101.73
N ASN A 410 -19.03 -24.85 102.89
CA ASN A 410 -18.71 -25.59 104.09
C ASN A 410 -19.52 -25.01 105.25
N LEU A 411 -20.61 -25.69 105.60
CA LEU A 411 -21.44 -25.34 106.73
C LEU A 411 -20.93 -26.08 107.97
N SER A 412 -20.26 -25.34 108.85
CA SER A 412 -19.81 -25.79 110.18
C SER A 412 -19.59 -24.57 111.09
N GLU A 413 -19.62 -24.75 112.41
CA GLU A 413 -19.32 -23.65 113.35
C GLU A 413 -17.90 -23.08 113.15
N ALA A 414 -16.92 -23.93 112.84
CA ALA A 414 -15.53 -23.50 112.65
C ALA A 414 -15.27 -22.71 111.35
N ALA A 415 -16.11 -22.89 110.33
CA ALA A 415 -15.95 -22.27 109.01
C ALA A 415 -17.00 -21.20 108.70
N TRP A 416 -17.79 -20.78 109.69
CA TRP A 416 -18.85 -19.79 109.51
C TRP A 416 -18.27 -18.39 109.21
N LEU A 417 -18.58 -17.86 108.03
CA LEU A 417 -18.03 -16.61 107.53
C LEU A 417 -19.00 -15.43 107.66
N GLY A 418 -20.31 -15.70 107.61
CA GLY A 418 -21.36 -14.71 107.76
C GLY A 418 -21.60 -14.28 109.20
N ALA A 419 -22.72 -13.60 109.44
CA ALA A 419 -23.16 -13.30 110.80
C ALA A 419 -23.43 -14.62 111.55
N PRO A 420 -22.87 -14.81 112.76
CA PRO A 420 -23.05 -16.06 113.49
C PRO A 420 -24.54 -16.27 113.81
N PRO A 421 -25.06 -17.51 113.67
CA PRO A 421 -26.44 -17.84 113.98
C PRO A 421 -26.70 -17.67 115.48
N VAL A 422 -27.97 -17.60 115.86
CA VAL A 422 -28.36 -17.43 117.28
C VAL A 422 -27.86 -18.60 118.14
N ALA A 423 -27.84 -19.81 117.57
CA ALA A 423 -27.22 -20.99 118.16
C ALA A 423 -26.81 -21.97 117.04
N TYR A 424 -25.56 -22.44 117.07
CA TYR A 424 -25.06 -23.39 116.08
C TYR A 424 -25.74 -24.76 116.14
N ASN A 425 -26.43 -25.11 117.23
CA ASN A 425 -27.17 -26.38 117.31
C ASN A 425 -28.57 -26.37 116.67
N SER A 426 -28.99 -25.25 116.09
CA SER A 426 -30.29 -25.11 115.46
C SER A 426 -30.29 -24.01 114.40
N VAL A 427 -29.45 -24.16 113.39
CA VAL A 427 -29.30 -23.18 112.30
C VAL A 427 -30.46 -23.29 111.31
N THR A 428 -31.18 -22.18 111.09
CA THR A 428 -32.37 -22.11 110.23
C THR A 428 -32.04 -22.02 108.74
N THR A 429 -33.01 -22.28 107.85
CA THR A 429 -32.82 -22.14 106.40
C THR A 429 -32.44 -20.73 105.97
N GLY A 430 -32.94 -19.70 106.67
CA GLY A 430 -32.56 -18.32 106.39
C GLY A 430 -31.10 -18.04 106.75
N GLU A 431 -30.63 -18.55 107.89
CA GLU A 431 -29.22 -18.45 108.31
C GLU A 431 -28.30 -19.27 107.38
N ILE A 432 -28.73 -20.46 106.95
CA ILE A 432 -27.97 -21.27 105.98
C ILE A 432 -27.92 -20.60 104.61
N VAL A 433 -29.02 -20.05 104.10
CA VAL A 433 -29.00 -19.33 102.81
C VAL A 433 -28.10 -18.09 102.90
N ALA A 434 -28.18 -17.34 104.01
CA ALA A 434 -27.30 -16.20 104.23
C ALA A 434 -25.82 -16.63 104.32
N GLU A 435 -25.52 -17.74 104.97
CA GLU A 435 -24.16 -18.29 105.04
C GLU A 435 -23.69 -18.81 103.69
N ILE A 436 -24.51 -19.56 102.95
CA ILE A 436 -24.20 -20.01 101.60
C ILE A 436 -23.87 -18.82 100.72
N ASN A 437 -24.70 -17.78 100.74
CA ASN A 437 -24.43 -16.56 99.98
C ASN A 437 -23.17 -15.86 100.49
N ALA A 438 -22.92 -15.80 101.79
CA ALA A 438 -21.68 -15.23 102.32
C ALA A 438 -20.45 -15.99 101.82
N GLN A 439 -20.52 -17.33 101.71
CA GLN A 439 -19.43 -18.16 101.18
C GLN A 439 -19.31 -18.09 99.66
N ILE A 440 -20.43 -17.98 98.94
CA ILE A 440 -20.44 -17.68 97.50
C ILE A 440 -19.79 -16.33 97.28
N THR A 441 -20.22 -15.28 97.96
CA THR A 441 -19.63 -13.93 97.92
C THR A 441 -18.16 -13.94 98.34
N ALA A 442 -17.75 -14.73 99.34
CA ALA A 442 -16.35 -14.86 99.73
C ALA A 442 -15.50 -15.55 98.64
N THR A 443 -16.10 -16.44 97.86
CA THR A 443 -15.43 -17.15 96.76
C THR A 443 -15.44 -16.32 95.47
N ALA A 444 -16.56 -15.67 95.14
CA ALA A 444 -16.80 -14.91 93.92
C ALA A 444 -16.27 -13.46 93.99
N GLY A 445 -16.27 -12.87 95.19
CA GLY A 445 -16.23 -11.43 95.40
C GLY A 445 -17.64 -10.81 95.32
N ALA A 446 -17.91 -9.81 96.17
CA ALA A 446 -19.22 -9.16 96.23
C ALA A 446 -19.59 -8.50 94.90
N GLY A 447 -20.77 -8.83 94.36
CA GLY A 447 -21.27 -8.33 93.08
C GLY A 447 -20.91 -9.22 91.88
N ASN A 448 -20.18 -10.32 92.10
CA ASN A 448 -19.78 -11.28 91.07
C ASN A 448 -20.44 -12.65 91.25
N GLU A 449 -21.46 -12.76 92.11
CA GLU A 449 -22.13 -14.03 92.38
C GLU A 449 -22.93 -14.49 91.15
N GLN A 450 -22.46 -15.55 90.47
CA GLN A 450 -23.17 -16.13 89.32
C GLN A 450 -24.44 -16.90 89.73
N VAL A 451 -24.47 -17.38 90.96
CA VAL A 451 -25.61 -18.09 91.55
C VAL A 451 -25.89 -17.50 92.93
N LEU A 452 -27.16 -17.29 93.23
CA LEU A 452 -27.59 -16.93 94.58
C LEU A 452 -28.47 -18.03 95.15
N ALA A 453 -28.21 -18.36 96.41
CA ALA A 453 -29.14 -19.13 97.20
C ALA A 453 -30.26 -18.20 97.67
N VAL A 454 -31.50 -18.64 97.54
CA VAL A 454 -32.67 -17.96 98.09
C VAL A 454 -33.48 -18.93 98.92
N ASN A 455 -34.13 -18.42 99.96
CA ASN A 455 -35.06 -19.22 100.75
C ASN A 455 -36.42 -19.20 100.04
N ASN A 456 -36.69 -20.22 99.24
CA ASN A 456 -37.97 -20.40 98.57
C ASN A 456 -38.91 -21.25 99.44
N GLY A 457 -39.59 -20.62 100.38
CA GLY A 457 -40.63 -21.27 101.20
C GLY A 457 -40.12 -22.39 102.13
N GLY A 458 -38.91 -22.23 102.71
CA GLY A 458 -38.26 -23.21 103.58
C GLY A 458 -37.36 -24.22 102.84
N ARG A 459 -37.19 -24.03 101.54
CA ARG A 459 -36.25 -24.78 100.69
C ARG A 459 -35.12 -23.86 100.25
N VAL A 460 -33.95 -24.44 100.10
CA VAL A 460 -32.84 -23.75 99.45
C VAL A 460 -33.07 -23.87 97.94
N GLU A 461 -33.10 -22.73 97.26
CA GLU A 461 -33.15 -22.65 95.81
C GLU A 461 -31.94 -21.90 95.31
N PHE A 462 -31.33 -22.41 94.26
CA PHE A 462 -30.22 -21.77 93.58
C PHE A 462 -30.72 -21.17 92.27
N GLN A 463 -30.62 -19.85 92.17
CA GLN A 463 -31.01 -19.07 91.00
C GLN A 463 -29.76 -18.51 90.32
N VAL A 464 -29.63 -18.76 89.02
CA VAL A 464 -28.62 -18.07 88.21
C VAL A 464 -29.05 -16.62 88.03
N GLN A 465 -28.10 -15.69 88.15
CA GLN A 465 -28.39 -14.26 88.19
C GLN A 465 -28.49 -13.56 86.82
N ALA A 466 -28.14 -14.22 85.71
CA ALA A 466 -28.30 -13.71 84.34
C ALA A 466 -28.31 -14.88 83.34
N PRO A 467 -29.10 -14.84 82.24
CA PRO A 467 -29.00 -15.86 81.21
C PRO A 467 -27.74 -15.56 80.39
N GLY A 468 -26.76 -16.46 80.46
CA GLY A 468 -25.58 -16.47 79.60
C GLY A 468 -25.94 -16.82 78.16
N SER A 469 -25.03 -16.50 77.23
CA SER A 469 -25.22 -16.63 75.79
C SER A 469 -25.29 -18.09 75.26
N ARG A 470 -25.27 -19.11 76.12
CA ARG A 470 -25.40 -20.55 75.80
C ARG A 470 -25.85 -21.34 77.06
N GLY A 471 -27.03 -21.96 77.03
CA GLY A 471 -27.37 -23.18 77.80
C GLY A 471 -26.91 -23.30 79.25
N ASP A 472 -27.23 -22.30 80.08
CA ASP A 472 -26.83 -22.28 81.50
C ASP A 472 -27.28 -23.51 82.28
N PHE A 473 -26.43 -23.99 83.19
CA PHE A 473 -26.80 -25.02 84.17
C PHE A 473 -26.40 -24.67 85.61
N VAL A 474 -27.15 -25.22 86.57
CA VAL A 474 -26.79 -25.23 87.99
C VAL A 474 -26.69 -26.67 88.46
N GLN A 475 -25.54 -27.05 89.03
CA GLN A 475 -25.31 -28.40 89.55
C GLN A 475 -24.81 -28.41 90.99
N LEU A 476 -25.30 -29.35 91.80
CA LEU A 476 -24.84 -29.58 93.17
C LEU A 476 -24.09 -30.91 93.31
N ALA A 477 -22.84 -30.85 93.76
CA ALA A 477 -22.00 -32.01 94.03
C ALA A 477 -21.65 -32.09 95.53
N ASP A 478 -21.68 -33.29 96.11
CA ASP A 478 -21.35 -33.46 97.53
C ASP A 478 -19.84 -33.57 97.69
N ASN A 479 -19.27 -32.96 98.74
CA ASN A 479 -17.86 -33.10 99.04
C ASN A 479 -17.67 -34.13 100.17
N SER A 480 -17.85 -35.41 99.82
CA SER A 480 -17.90 -36.54 100.77
C SER A 480 -16.62 -36.77 101.59
N VAL A 481 -15.50 -36.11 101.25
CA VAL A 481 -14.24 -36.19 101.99
C VAL A 481 -14.16 -35.13 103.10
N SER A 482 -14.93 -34.05 102.98
CA SER A 482 -14.97 -32.94 103.95
C SER A 482 -16.26 -32.89 104.76
N SER A 483 -17.36 -33.46 104.25
CA SER A 483 -18.60 -33.61 105.00
C SER A 483 -18.46 -34.69 106.08
N VAL A 484 -18.83 -34.36 107.31
CA VAL A 484 -18.82 -35.25 108.47
C VAL A 484 -20.20 -35.15 109.14
N GLY A 485 -20.96 -36.25 109.16
CA GLY A 485 -22.28 -36.33 109.79
C GLY A 485 -23.46 -35.86 108.93
N TYR A 486 -23.23 -35.11 107.85
CA TYR A 486 -24.27 -34.59 106.95
C TYR A 486 -23.95 -34.80 105.46
N ASP A 487 -24.98 -34.78 104.63
CA ASP A 487 -24.92 -34.76 103.16
C ASP A 487 -25.93 -33.76 102.57
N LEU A 488 -25.96 -33.62 101.24
CA LEU A 488 -26.87 -32.69 100.57
C LEU A 488 -28.37 -33.04 100.70
N ILE A 489 -28.73 -34.28 101.08
CA ILE A 489 -30.13 -34.66 101.36
C ILE A 489 -30.61 -33.96 102.62
N ASN A 490 -29.72 -33.67 103.58
CA ASN A 490 -30.05 -32.90 104.77
C ASN A 490 -30.48 -31.46 104.47
N LEU A 491 -30.10 -30.91 103.32
CA LEU A 491 -30.59 -29.61 102.81
C LEU A 491 -31.81 -29.73 101.88
N GLY A 492 -32.32 -30.95 101.66
CA GLY A 492 -33.53 -31.22 100.88
C GLY A 492 -33.33 -31.57 99.40
N PHE A 493 -32.09 -31.73 98.94
CA PHE A 493 -31.76 -32.10 97.55
C PHE A 493 -31.68 -33.62 97.36
N LEU A 494 -32.27 -34.13 96.28
CA LEU A 494 -32.19 -35.55 95.89
C LEU A 494 -31.25 -35.72 94.70
N SER A 495 -30.66 -36.91 94.51
CA SER A 495 -29.67 -37.17 93.46
C SER A 495 -30.09 -36.81 92.02
N ASN A 496 -31.40 -36.83 91.73
CA ASN A 496 -31.95 -36.50 90.41
C ASN A 496 -32.35 -35.03 90.22
N ASN A 497 -32.43 -34.24 91.29
CA ASN A 497 -32.74 -32.81 91.24
C ASN A 497 -31.57 -32.03 91.83
N ARG A 498 -30.41 -32.25 91.22
CA ARG A 498 -29.14 -31.59 91.53
C ARG A 498 -28.50 -31.04 90.25
N LEU A 499 -29.24 -30.97 89.15
CA LEU A 499 -28.85 -30.41 87.85
C LEU A 499 -30.11 -29.89 87.11
N ASP A 500 -30.05 -28.67 86.57
CA ASP A 500 -31.02 -28.08 85.62
C ASP A 500 -30.26 -27.33 84.52
N GLY A 501 -30.77 -27.28 83.27
CA GLY A 501 -29.98 -26.93 82.06
C GLY A 501 -30.60 -25.98 81.01
N GLY A 502 -31.68 -25.24 81.30
CA GLY A 502 -32.17 -24.12 80.46
C GLY A 502 -32.65 -24.42 79.02
N VAL A 503 -33.13 -23.38 78.29
CA VAL A 503 -33.47 -23.42 76.84
C VAL A 503 -32.79 -22.27 76.09
N GLU A 504 -32.21 -22.57 74.93
CA GLU A 504 -31.40 -21.62 74.14
C GLU A 504 -32.23 -20.56 73.37
N PRO A 505 -31.75 -19.30 73.26
CA PRO A 505 -32.36 -18.23 72.46
C PRO A 505 -32.20 -18.43 70.94
N VAL A 506 -33.09 -17.81 70.14
CA VAL A 506 -32.94 -17.71 68.67
C VAL A 506 -32.16 -16.44 68.35
N LEU A 507 -31.07 -16.61 67.62
CA LEU A 507 -30.08 -15.58 67.37
C LEU A 507 -30.52 -14.68 66.20
N ALA A 508 -30.41 -13.36 66.38
CA ALA A 508 -30.70 -12.40 65.32
C ALA A 508 -29.47 -12.15 64.45
N ASN A 509 -29.70 -11.91 63.16
CA ASN A 509 -28.65 -11.52 62.21
C ASN A 509 -28.99 -10.26 61.42
N ASN A 510 -29.85 -9.42 61.95
CA ASN A 510 -30.43 -8.28 61.24
C ASN A 510 -29.93 -6.92 61.73
N GLU A 511 -29.07 -6.84 62.73
CA GLU A 511 -28.62 -5.55 63.29
C GLU A 511 -27.11 -5.56 63.61
N PHE A 512 -26.41 -4.50 63.21
CA PHE A 512 -25.01 -4.27 63.56
C PHE A 512 -24.71 -2.77 63.66
N ASN A 513 -23.63 -2.39 64.34
CA ASN A 513 -23.17 -1.01 64.39
C ASN A 513 -22.10 -0.75 63.33
N LEU A 514 -22.26 0.35 62.59
CA LEU A 514 -21.29 0.86 61.63
C LEU A 514 -20.78 2.22 62.12
N GLU A 515 -19.47 2.32 62.31
CA GLU A 515 -18.78 3.55 62.67
C GLU A 515 -17.68 3.85 61.66
N VAL A 516 -17.60 5.10 61.20
CA VAL A 516 -16.45 5.61 60.44
C VAL A 516 -15.56 6.36 61.42
N THR A 517 -14.34 5.91 61.67
CA THR A 517 -13.38 6.60 62.52
C THR A 517 -12.63 7.67 61.71
N SER A 518 -12.43 8.87 62.26
CA SER A 518 -11.70 9.98 61.62
C SER A 518 -10.73 10.65 62.60
N SER A 519 -9.60 11.16 62.13
CA SER A 519 -8.58 11.87 62.92
C SER A 519 -9.00 13.28 63.36
N THR A 520 -10.04 13.86 62.73
CA THR A 520 -10.60 15.19 63.09
C THR A 520 -11.74 15.14 64.11
N GLY A 521 -12.09 13.95 64.61
CA GLY A 521 -13.13 13.73 65.62
C GLY A 521 -14.50 13.43 65.01
N ASN A 522 -15.14 12.37 65.52
CA ASN A 522 -16.44 11.91 65.03
C ASN A 522 -17.60 12.79 65.53
N VAL A 523 -18.38 13.38 64.62
CA VAL A 523 -19.68 13.98 64.97
C VAL A 523 -20.76 12.94 64.71
N GLY A 524 -20.95 11.99 65.64
CA GLY A 524 -22.10 11.08 65.55
C GLY A 524 -22.04 9.73 66.28
N GLY A 525 -20.85 9.18 66.55
CA GLY A 525 -20.70 7.87 67.19
C GLY A 525 -21.10 6.68 66.30
N PRO A 526 -21.10 5.43 66.81
CA PRO A 526 -21.50 4.26 66.03
C PRO A 526 -22.99 4.31 65.66
N PHE A 527 -23.30 4.09 64.38
CA PHE A 527 -24.66 4.10 63.87
C PHE A 527 -25.20 2.69 63.76
N THR A 528 -26.35 2.45 64.36
CA THR A 528 -27.01 1.16 64.29
C THR A 528 -27.67 0.99 62.92
N ILE A 529 -27.19 -0.01 62.17
CA ILE A 529 -27.73 -0.42 60.89
C ILE A 529 -28.60 -1.66 61.12
N THR A 530 -29.90 -1.48 60.93
CA THR A 530 -30.87 -2.58 61.02
C THR A 530 -31.30 -2.96 59.61
N ILE A 531 -30.85 -4.13 59.16
CA ILE A 531 -31.31 -4.73 57.90
C ILE A 531 -32.77 -5.18 58.11
N PRO A 532 -33.71 -4.77 57.23
CA PRO A 532 -35.08 -5.27 57.30
C PRO A 532 -35.12 -6.81 57.22
N PRO A 533 -35.80 -7.52 58.15
CA PRO A 533 -35.91 -8.98 58.07
C PRO A 533 -36.64 -9.41 56.80
N ALA A 534 -35.94 -10.11 55.92
CA ALA A 534 -36.43 -10.59 54.63
C ALA A 534 -35.55 -11.71 54.10
N ASN A 535 -36.03 -12.40 53.06
CA ASN A 535 -35.23 -13.31 52.26
C ASN A 535 -34.86 -12.63 50.94
N TYR A 536 -33.62 -12.17 50.84
CA TYR A 536 -33.10 -11.43 49.69
C TYR A 536 -32.74 -12.38 48.54
N ALA A 537 -33.04 -12.00 47.30
CA ALA A 537 -32.88 -12.90 46.15
C ALA A 537 -31.41 -13.15 45.76
N ASN A 538 -30.53 -12.18 46.02
CA ASN A 538 -29.10 -12.23 45.73
C ASN A 538 -28.35 -11.21 46.62
N LEU A 539 -27.02 -11.27 46.57
CA LEU A 539 -26.17 -10.43 47.41
C LEU A 539 -26.23 -8.94 47.05
N GLU A 540 -26.45 -8.61 45.78
CA GLU A 540 -26.65 -7.24 45.31
C GLU A 540 -27.88 -6.60 45.95
N ALA A 541 -28.99 -7.35 46.04
CA ALA A 541 -30.22 -6.89 46.68
C ALA A 541 -30.03 -6.67 48.19
N LEU A 542 -29.15 -7.47 48.83
CA LEU A 542 -28.77 -7.28 50.23
C LEU A 542 -27.86 -6.05 50.40
N ALA A 543 -26.87 -5.86 49.52
CA ALA A 543 -25.99 -4.68 49.52
C ALA A 543 -26.79 -3.38 49.35
N VAL A 544 -27.75 -3.36 48.41
CA VAL A 544 -28.66 -2.23 48.21
C VAL A 544 -29.51 -1.95 49.45
N ALA A 545 -30.01 -2.99 50.13
CA ALA A 545 -30.79 -2.81 51.35
C ALA A 545 -29.95 -2.22 52.50
N VAL A 546 -28.68 -2.62 52.61
CA VAL A 546 -27.73 -2.04 53.57
C VAL A 546 -27.38 -0.60 53.20
N GLN A 547 -27.08 -0.32 51.93
CA GLN A 547 -26.79 1.03 51.44
C GLN A 547 -27.97 1.98 51.65
N GLN A 548 -29.21 1.51 51.41
CA GLN A 548 -30.41 2.29 51.69
C GLN A 548 -30.56 2.64 53.18
N GLN A 549 -30.19 1.75 54.10
CA GLN A 549 -30.19 2.08 55.53
C GLN A 549 -29.13 3.13 55.88
N ILE A 550 -27.94 3.05 55.27
CA ILE A 550 -26.87 4.06 55.40
C ILE A 550 -27.36 5.42 54.85
N ASP A 551 -28.02 5.42 53.70
CA ASP A 551 -28.56 6.62 53.05
C ASP A 551 -29.77 7.19 53.81
N ILE A 552 -30.58 6.40 54.50
CA ILE A 552 -31.71 6.91 55.32
C ILE A 552 -31.21 7.86 56.44
N TYR A 553 -29.95 7.74 56.87
CA TYR A 553 -29.33 8.64 57.85
C TYR A 553 -28.81 9.97 57.26
N ILE A 554 -29.28 10.42 56.08
CA ILE A 554 -28.93 11.70 55.40
C ILE A 554 -29.24 13.00 56.20
N GLY A 555 -29.82 12.93 57.40
CA GLY A 555 -30.34 14.10 58.13
C GLY A 555 -29.49 14.71 59.25
N ALA A 556 -28.39 14.08 59.68
CA ALA A 556 -27.55 14.63 60.76
C ALA A 556 -26.13 14.01 60.73
N GLY A 557 -25.19 14.61 60.01
CA GLY A 557 -23.73 14.45 60.20
C GLY A 557 -23.09 13.06 60.15
N GLY A 558 -23.83 11.98 59.88
CA GLY A 558 -23.43 10.64 60.31
C GLY A 558 -22.62 9.77 59.36
N LEU A 559 -23.20 9.30 58.23
CA LEU A 559 -22.54 8.31 57.34
C LEU A 559 -22.74 8.54 55.83
N ALA A 560 -23.66 9.42 55.45
CA ALA A 560 -24.03 9.63 54.05
C ALA A 560 -22.85 10.17 53.22
N GLY A 561 -22.55 9.50 52.10
CA GLY A 561 -21.44 9.84 51.20
C GLY A 561 -20.04 9.52 51.75
N LYS A 562 -19.95 9.03 53.00
CA LYS A 562 -18.69 8.60 53.66
C LYS A 562 -18.43 7.10 53.55
N VAL A 563 -19.47 6.29 53.36
CA VAL A 563 -19.36 4.84 53.19
C VAL A 563 -20.15 4.38 51.96
N SER A 564 -19.52 3.60 51.10
CA SER A 564 -20.16 2.88 49.99
C SER A 564 -20.16 1.38 50.26
N VAL A 565 -21.26 0.70 49.91
CA VAL A 565 -21.43 -0.74 50.08
C VAL A 565 -21.72 -1.43 48.76
N ASP A 566 -20.86 -2.36 48.38
CA ASP A 566 -20.95 -3.10 47.11
C ASP A 566 -20.87 -4.62 47.34
N ALA A 567 -21.50 -5.39 46.45
CA ALA A 567 -21.37 -6.84 46.43
C ALA A 567 -20.31 -7.27 45.40
N VAL A 568 -19.13 -7.67 45.88
CA VAL A 568 -18.00 -8.02 45.00
C VAL A 568 -17.50 -9.42 45.33
N GLY A 569 -17.56 -10.33 44.35
CA GLY A 569 -17.02 -11.69 44.47
C GLY A 569 -17.73 -12.56 45.52
N GLY A 570 -19.01 -12.31 45.76
CA GLY A 570 -19.77 -13.03 46.79
C GLY A 570 -19.51 -12.56 48.22
N GLN A 571 -18.97 -11.34 48.42
CA GLN A 571 -18.79 -10.70 49.73
C GLN A 571 -19.38 -9.30 49.71
N LEU A 572 -19.82 -8.79 50.87
CA LEU A 572 -20.16 -7.38 51.02
C LEU A 572 -18.88 -6.59 51.31
N VAL A 573 -18.71 -5.48 50.61
CA VAL A 573 -17.54 -4.60 50.69
C VAL A 573 -17.99 -3.23 51.14
N PHE A 574 -17.46 -2.77 52.26
CA PHE A 574 -17.68 -1.44 52.82
C PHE A 574 -16.43 -0.60 52.57
N THR A 575 -16.58 0.52 51.87
CA THR A 575 -15.47 1.40 51.48
C THR A 575 -15.66 2.78 52.09
N ASN A 576 -14.67 3.25 52.84
CA ASN A 576 -14.63 4.63 53.33
C ASN A 576 -14.22 5.51 52.16
N THR A 577 -15.06 6.48 51.81
CA THR A 577 -14.79 7.38 50.70
C THR A 577 -13.80 8.49 51.07
N GLN A 578 -13.49 8.67 52.36
CA GLN A 578 -12.47 9.59 52.86
C GLN A 578 -11.11 8.87 53.04
N VAL A 579 -10.00 9.54 52.72
CA VAL A 579 -8.62 9.02 52.81
C VAL A 579 -7.84 9.77 53.89
N GLY A 580 -6.99 9.09 54.66
CA GLY A 580 -6.21 9.72 55.74
C GLY A 580 -5.66 8.78 56.81
N ALA A 581 -4.58 9.18 57.50
CA ALA A 581 -4.10 8.46 58.68
C ALA A 581 -5.08 8.66 59.85
N GLY A 582 -5.71 7.57 60.30
CA GLY A 582 -6.78 7.61 61.30
C GLY A 582 -8.20 7.57 60.73
N GLU A 583 -8.34 7.53 59.39
CA GLU A 583 -9.61 7.28 58.70
C GLU A 583 -9.87 5.77 58.59
N GLY A 584 -11.02 5.28 59.08
CA GLY A 584 -11.33 3.85 59.13
C GLY A 584 -12.80 3.49 59.20
N ILE A 585 -13.12 2.23 58.92
CA ILE A 585 -14.46 1.67 59.10
C ILE A 585 -14.38 0.58 60.16
N ALA A 586 -15.20 0.73 61.20
CA ALA A 586 -15.41 -0.27 62.23
C ALA A 586 -16.85 -0.77 62.14
N ILE A 587 -17.01 -2.08 61.97
CA ILE A 587 -18.30 -2.77 62.09
C ILE A 587 -18.20 -3.57 63.38
N THR A 588 -19.11 -3.27 64.31
CA THR A 588 -19.10 -3.89 65.63
C THR A 588 -20.47 -4.47 65.93
N PRO A 589 -20.54 -5.55 66.73
CA PRO A 589 -21.81 -6.06 67.20
C PRO A 589 -22.55 -4.99 68.02
N THR A 590 -23.88 -4.95 67.90
CA THR A 590 -24.69 -4.21 68.86
C THR A 590 -24.71 -4.95 70.19
N VAL A 591 -24.85 -4.20 71.28
CA VAL A 591 -24.98 -4.78 72.64
C VAL A 591 -26.26 -5.63 72.76
N GLY A 592 -27.27 -5.34 71.93
CA GLY A 592 -28.52 -6.10 71.86
C GLY A 592 -28.37 -7.45 71.16
N GLU A 593 -27.65 -7.51 70.03
CA GLU A 593 -27.57 -8.71 69.17
C GLU A 593 -26.13 -9.06 68.78
N PRO A 594 -25.31 -9.54 69.73
CA PRO A 594 -23.87 -9.64 69.52
C PRO A 594 -23.43 -10.74 68.53
N GLN A 595 -24.34 -11.64 68.15
CA GLN A 595 -24.04 -12.75 67.24
C GLN A 595 -24.37 -12.42 65.77
N ALA A 596 -25.04 -11.30 65.50
CA ALA A 596 -25.46 -10.90 64.15
C ALA A 596 -24.28 -10.65 63.19
N VAL A 597 -23.20 -10.09 63.71
CA VAL A 597 -21.97 -9.79 62.95
C VAL A 597 -21.30 -11.08 62.46
N THR A 598 -21.29 -12.13 63.28
CA THR A 598 -20.78 -13.46 62.92
C THR A 598 -21.64 -14.14 61.87
N GLU A 599 -22.96 -14.14 62.05
CA GLU A 599 -23.89 -14.79 61.11
C GLU A 599 -23.95 -14.09 59.75
N LEU A 600 -23.74 -12.77 59.71
CA LEU A 600 -23.58 -11.99 58.48
C LEU A 600 -22.18 -12.13 57.85
N GLY A 601 -21.23 -12.83 58.50
CA GLY A 601 -19.90 -13.13 57.95
C GLY A 601 -18.84 -12.03 58.16
N PHE A 602 -18.95 -11.23 59.22
CA PHE A 602 -17.99 -10.17 59.58
C PHE A 602 -16.88 -10.62 60.56
N ASP A 603 -16.68 -11.93 60.78
CA ASP A 603 -15.80 -12.50 61.82
C ASP A 603 -14.29 -12.24 61.70
N SER A 604 -13.81 -11.86 60.53
CA SER A 604 -12.42 -11.47 60.31
C SER A 604 -12.37 -10.37 59.27
N MET A 605 -12.77 -9.18 59.71
CA MET A 605 -12.65 -7.97 58.94
C MET A 605 -11.20 -7.69 58.57
N PHE A 606 -10.88 -7.81 57.27
CA PHE A 606 -9.61 -7.33 56.75
C PHE A 606 -9.70 -5.81 56.63
N ILE A 607 -9.09 -5.11 57.58
CA ILE A 607 -9.01 -3.64 57.59
C ILE A 607 -7.73 -3.24 56.88
N VAL A 608 -7.86 -2.56 55.74
CA VAL A 608 -6.72 -1.88 55.09
C VAL A 608 -6.67 -0.47 55.65
N THR A 609 -5.77 -0.14 56.59
CA THR A 609 -5.67 1.19 57.23
C THR A 609 -5.33 2.30 56.23
N GLY A 610 -6.02 3.45 56.34
CA GLY A 610 -5.76 4.64 55.53
C GLY A 610 -4.51 5.42 55.97
N GLN A 611 -3.93 6.19 55.07
CA GLN A 611 -2.82 7.13 55.27
C GLN A 611 -3.16 8.48 54.57
N ASP A 612 -2.48 9.57 54.93
CA ASP A 612 -2.79 10.96 54.56
C ASP A 612 -2.85 11.25 53.04
N GLU A 613 -3.60 12.30 52.66
CA GLU A 613 -3.69 12.77 51.28
C GLU A 613 -2.32 13.13 50.70
N VAL A 614 -2.19 12.96 49.38
CA VAL A 614 -1.00 13.38 48.62
C VAL A 614 -0.88 14.91 48.74
N ASP A 615 0.19 15.37 49.39
CA ASP A 615 0.53 16.78 49.41
C ASP A 615 1.21 17.16 48.09
N ARG A 616 0.45 17.85 47.22
CA ARG A 616 0.92 18.39 45.93
C ARG A 616 1.50 19.81 46.03
N THR A 617 1.78 20.29 47.23
CA THR A 617 2.23 21.68 47.41
C THR A 617 3.70 21.92 47.03
N ASN A 618 4.47 20.86 46.71
CA ASN A 618 5.84 20.92 46.18
C ASN A 618 5.83 20.89 44.64
N SER A 619 5.45 22.02 44.02
CA SER A 619 5.32 22.13 42.57
C SER A 619 5.91 23.43 42.02
N PHE A 620 6.36 23.40 40.77
CA PHE A 620 6.81 24.58 40.05
C PHE A 620 6.17 24.63 38.66
N ARG A 621 6.04 25.83 38.07
CA ARG A 621 5.51 25.96 36.72
C ARG A 621 6.64 26.10 35.70
N LEU A 622 6.57 25.29 34.66
CA LEU A 622 7.37 25.44 33.47
C LEU A 622 6.52 26.12 32.40
N ASN A 623 6.98 27.26 31.90
CA ASN A 623 6.32 27.99 30.84
C ASN A 623 7.14 27.86 29.55
N LEU A 624 6.50 27.39 28.48
CA LEU A 624 7.00 27.60 27.12
C LEU A 624 6.32 28.83 26.57
N THR A 625 7.11 29.85 26.21
CA THR A 625 6.60 31.02 25.50
C THR A 625 7.21 31.04 24.12
N VAL A 626 6.38 30.94 23.09
CA VAL A 626 6.76 31.25 21.71
C VAL A 626 6.52 32.76 21.53
N PRO A 627 7.51 33.57 21.11
CA PRO A 627 7.40 35.03 20.97
C PRO A 627 6.29 35.49 20.01
N ALA A 628 5.81 34.62 19.13
CA ALA A 628 4.60 34.78 18.34
C ALA A 628 3.67 33.58 18.60
N PRO A 629 2.41 33.76 19.04
CA PRO A 629 1.46 32.66 19.08
C PRO A 629 1.22 32.20 17.64
N ASP A 630 1.52 30.94 17.38
CA ASP A 630 1.28 30.28 16.11
C ASP A 630 -0.21 29.93 15.94
N ALA A 631 -0.56 29.38 14.78
CA ALA A 631 -1.95 29.00 14.45
C ALA A 631 -2.53 27.93 15.40
N ASP A 632 -1.66 27.16 16.07
CA ASP A 632 -2.01 26.06 16.97
C ASP A 632 -2.06 26.47 18.45
N GLY A 633 -1.78 27.75 18.77
CA GLY A 633 -1.91 28.28 20.13
C GLY A 633 -0.88 27.74 21.13
N ARG A 634 0.30 27.33 20.67
CA ARG A 634 1.36 26.66 21.46
C ARG A 634 2.16 27.63 22.35
N SER A 635 1.46 28.36 23.21
CA SER A 635 2.04 29.09 24.35
C SER A 635 1.32 28.62 25.62
N GLY A 636 2.06 27.99 26.53
CA GLY A 636 1.45 27.25 27.64
C GLY A 636 2.30 27.20 28.90
N SER A 637 1.62 26.88 30.01
CA SER A 637 2.22 26.69 31.33
C SER A 637 1.85 25.30 31.83
N VAL A 638 2.84 24.49 32.15
CA VAL A 638 2.64 23.17 32.79
C VAL A 638 3.15 23.22 34.22
N ILE A 639 2.37 22.65 35.14
CA ILE A 639 2.78 22.50 36.53
C ILE A 639 3.51 21.16 36.66
N VAL A 640 4.77 21.20 37.07
CA VAL A 640 5.56 20.01 37.39
C VAL A 640 5.57 19.83 38.90
N SER A 641 5.06 18.68 39.36
CA SER A 641 5.11 18.27 40.76
C SER A 641 6.28 17.32 40.99
N LEU A 642 7.07 17.56 42.03
CA LEU A 642 8.18 16.69 42.43
C LEU A 642 7.74 15.93 43.70
N ASP A 643 7.04 14.82 43.52
CA ASP A 643 6.42 14.03 44.60
C ASP A 643 7.12 12.68 44.85
N GLU A 644 8.40 12.56 44.49
CA GLU A 644 9.15 11.31 44.52
C GLU A 644 10.52 11.43 45.19
N GLU A 645 11.12 10.29 45.54
CA GLU A 645 12.48 10.22 46.06
C GLU A 645 13.48 10.15 44.91
N TYR A 646 14.44 11.06 44.86
CA TYR A 646 15.46 11.11 43.81
C TYR A 646 16.86 10.87 44.38
N ARG A 647 17.62 10.04 43.67
CA ARG A 647 19.01 9.67 44.00
C ARG A 647 20.01 10.10 42.93
N SER A 648 19.54 10.61 41.79
CA SER A 648 20.38 11.16 40.73
C SER A 648 19.62 12.16 39.86
N VAL A 649 20.36 12.97 39.08
CA VAL A 649 19.79 13.95 38.14
C VAL A 649 19.02 13.26 37.01
N GLN A 650 19.43 12.06 36.60
CA GLN A 650 18.73 11.24 35.62
C GLN A 650 17.34 10.83 36.12
N GLN A 651 17.20 10.47 37.39
CA GLN A 651 15.89 10.12 37.98
C GLN A 651 14.98 11.34 38.06
N LEU A 652 15.53 12.50 38.40
CA LEU A 652 14.81 13.77 38.38
C LEU A 652 14.31 14.12 36.97
N ALA A 653 15.17 14.06 35.95
CA ALA A 653 14.79 14.31 34.55
C ALA A 653 13.69 13.36 34.05
N ALA A 654 13.79 12.07 34.38
CA ALA A 654 12.76 11.08 34.03
C ALA A 654 11.40 11.37 34.71
N SER A 655 11.42 11.88 35.95
CA SER A 655 10.19 12.23 36.67
C SER A 655 9.52 13.48 36.10
N ILE A 656 10.32 14.50 35.76
CA ILE A 656 9.83 15.69 35.06
C ILE A 656 9.16 15.28 33.74
N ASN A 657 9.82 14.45 32.92
CA ASN A 657 9.24 13.94 31.66
C ASN A 657 7.93 13.19 31.85
N ARG A 658 7.78 12.44 32.95
CA ARG A 658 6.53 11.71 33.24
C ARG A 658 5.37 12.67 33.49
N GLN A 659 5.61 13.77 34.21
CA GLN A 659 4.60 14.80 34.50
C GLN A 659 4.26 15.65 33.26
N LEU A 660 5.25 15.87 32.38
CA LEU A 660 5.04 16.52 31.08
C LEU A 660 4.19 15.65 30.14
N ASN A 661 4.42 14.35 30.13
CA ASN A 661 3.69 13.40 29.29
C ASN A 661 2.32 12.98 29.83
N SER A 662 1.97 13.34 31.07
CA SER A 662 0.67 13.02 31.68
C SER A 662 -0.40 14.08 31.44
N GLN A 663 -0.10 15.13 30.67
CA GLN A 663 -1.07 16.17 30.29
C GLN A 663 -1.92 15.70 29.10
N ASP A 664 -3.14 16.23 28.98
CA ASP A 664 -4.00 16.00 27.81
C ASP A 664 -3.35 16.54 26.52
N ALA A 665 -3.70 15.98 25.37
CA ALA A 665 -3.12 16.32 24.07
C ALA A 665 -3.19 17.83 23.75
N ASP A 666 -4.28 18.50 24.14
CA ASP A 666 -4.49 19.94 23.93
C ASP A 666 -3.63 20.84 24.86
N ASN A 667 -2.98 20.26 25.88
CA ASN A 667 -2.15 20.97 26.87
C ASN A 667 -0.67 20.58 26.80
N TYR A 668 -0.27 19.77 25.82
CA TYR A 668 1.12 19.36 25.64
C TYR A 668 1.97 20.53 25.13
N ILE A 669 2.96 20.94 25.92
CA ILE A 669 3.78 22.14 25.62
C ILE A 669 5.12 21.83 24.95
N GLY A 670 5.33 20.62 24.43
CA GLY A 670 6.51 20.34 23.60
C GLY A 670 7.87 20.52 24.30
N ILE A 671 8.04 20.13 25.56
CA ILE A 671 9.34 20.16 26.28
C ILE A 671 9.73 18.75 26.78
N GLN A 672 11.03 18.45 26.76
CA GLN A 672 11.64 17.26 27.35
C GLN A 672 12.82 17.63 28.26
N ALA A 673 12.88 17.02 29.44
CA ALA A 673 14.01 17.08 30.36
C ALA A 673 15.07 16.01 30.04
N ALA A 674 16.34 16.38 30.09
CA ALA A 674 17.51 15.54 29.91
C ALA A 674 18.51 15.76 31.06
N ALA A 675 19.30 14.73 31.36
CA ALA A 675 20.42 14.84 32.29
C ALA A 675 21.73 14.75 31.51
N VAL A 676 22.46 15.85 31.44
CA VAL A 676 23.65 16.00 30.60
C VAL A 676 24.90 16.10 31.47
N GLU A 677 26.00 15.48 31.07
CA GLU A 677 27.24 15.51 31.84
C GLU A 677 27.88 16.93 31.83
N VAL A 678 28.37 17.39 32.98
CA VAL A 678 29.03 18.69 33.12
C VAL A 678 30.43 18.64 32.49
N VAL A 679 30.76 19.63 31.63
CA VAL A 679 32.05 19.72 30.94
C VAL A 679 32.97 20.73 31.64
N PRO A 680 34.26 20.42 31.85
CA PRO A 680 34.95 19.17 31.51
C PRO A 680 34.56 18.00 32.42
N GLN A 681 34.47 16.80 31.83
CA GLN A 681 34.06 15.57 32.53
C GLN A 681 34.93 15.31 33.78
N THR A 682 34.29 15.19 34.93
CA THR A 682 34.95 14.93 36.23
C THR A 682 34.77 13.48 36.67
N VAL A 683 35.63 12.98 37.57
CA VAL A 683 35.46 11.66 38.20
C VAL A 683 35.26 11.84 39.71
N PRO A 684 34.12 11.41 40.29
CA PRO A 684 32.96 10.78 39.63
C PRO A 684 32.19 11.74 38.68
N PRO A 685 31.44 11.21 37.70
CA PRO A 685 30.72 12.00 36.71
C PRO A 685 29.66 12.86 37.38
N GLN A 686 29.60 14.13 36.96
CA GLN A 686 28.62 15.11 37.40
C GLN A 686 27.65 15.39 36.26
N TYR A 687 26.36 15.48 36.58
CA TYR A 687 25.27 15.72 35.65
C TYR A 687 24.54 17.01 36.02
N LYS A 688 24.19 17.80 34.99
CA LYS A 688 23.29 18.95 35.06
C LYS A 688 21.93 18.58 34.48
N LEU A 689 20.87 19.26 34.89
CA LEU A 689 19.54 19.13 34.33
C LEU A 689 19.41 20.06 33.11
N GLU A 690 18.85 19.58 32.02
CA GLU A 690 18.66 20.32 30.78
C GLU A 690 17.21 20.15 30.31
N LEU A 691 16.56 21.22 29.88
CA LEU A 691 15.21 21.20 29.33
C LEU A 691 15.26 21.63 27.87
N ASN A 692 14.80 20.76 26.98
CA ASN A 692 14.87 20.89 25.54
C ASN A 692 13.48 20.98 24.95
N ALA A 693 13.22 21.94 24.08
CA ALA A 693 12.00 21.92 23.26
C ALA A 693 12.03 20.68 22.35
N VAL A 694 10.94 19.92 22.27
CA VAL A 694 10.87 18.74 21.40
C VAL A 694 10.56 19.10 19.96
N GLU A 695 9.77 20.15 19.75
CA GLU A 695 9.45 20.70 18.43
C GLU A 695 10.63 21.51 17.90
N ALA A 696 11.08 21.13 16.72
CA ALA A 696 12.32 21.62 16.15
C ALA A 696 11.97 22.66 15.07
N GLY A 697 12.51 23.88 15.20
CA GLY A 697 12.43 24.90 14.13
C GLY A 697 11.78 26.22 14.53
N GLU A 698 11.12 26.31 15.69
CA GLU A 698 10.51 27.57 16.14
C GLU A 698 11.35 28.29 17.20
N ALA A 699 11.52 29.60 17.04
CA ALA A 699 12.13 30.45 18.06
C ALA A 699 11.27 30.39 19.34
N SER A 700 11.66 29.59 20.31
CA SER A 700 10.94 29.38 21.55
C SER A 700 11.75 29.86 22.75
N ILE A 701 11.07 30.17 23.85
CA ILE A 701 11.72 30.51 25.12
C ILE A 701 11.16 29.59 26.19
N ILE A 702 12.03 28.75 26.77
CA ILE A 702 11.71 27.93 27.94
C ILE A 702 12.02 28.77 29.18
N SER A 703 11.04 28.98 30.06
CA SER A 703 11.22 29.68 31.34
C SER A 703 10.59 28.93 32.50
N ILE A 704 11.18 29.01 33.68
CA ILE A 704 10.62 28.45 34.93
C ILE A 704 10.07 29.61 35.76
N THR A 705 8.80 29.54 36.16
CA THR A 705 8.15 30.57 36.98
C THR A 705 7.33 29.96 38.11
N ASN A 706 6.97 30.77 39.12
CA ASN A 706 6.05 30.38 40.20
C ASN A 706 6.47 29.07 40.90
N ILE A 707 7.73 28.98 41.36
CA ILE A 707 8.16 27.87 42.21
C ILE A 707 7.44 27.99 43.55
N SER A 708 6.81 26.91 44.02
CA SER A 708 6.10 26.85 45.29
C SER A 708 6.49 25.59 46.04
N ALA A 709 6.80 25.73 47.33
CA ALA A 709 6.96 24.61 48.24
C ALA A 709 6.16 24.89 49.51
N GLY A 710 4.89 24.49 49.49
CA GLY A 710 3.96 24.72 50.61
C GLY A 710 4.01 23.62 51.68
N GLY A 711 4.75 22.54 51.45
CA GLY A 711 4.83 21.38 52.35
C GLY A 711 5.82 21.60 53.49
N LEU A 712 5.67 20.86 54.58
CA LEU A 712 6.58 20.92 55.73
C LEU A 712 7.96 20.30 55.43
N ASP A 713 8.06 19.50 54.37
CA ASP A 713 9.22 18.62 54.11
C ASP A 713 10.25 19.20 53.15
N VAL A 714 9.88 20.20 52.33
CA VAL A 714 10.74 20.77 51.26
C VAL A 714 10.56 22.28 51.27
N SER A 715 11.66 23.04 51.43
CA SER A 715 11.58 24.49 51.33
C SER A 715 11.62 24.96 49.87
N GLU A 716 11.08 26.14 49.59
CA GLU A 716 11.18 26.79 48.27
C GLU A 716 12.64 26.87 47.83
N GLY A 717 13.55 27.01 48.80
CA GLY A 717 14.97 27.02 48.57
C GLY A 717 15.63 25.73 48.17
N ASP A 718 15.11 24.61 48.64
CA ASP A 718 15.59 23.31 48.23
C ASP A 718 15.20 23.05 46.76
N LEU A 719 13.99 23.48 46.34
CA LEU A 719 13.57 23.42 44.93
C LEU A 719 14.44 24.28 44.01
N TYR A 720 14.76 25.52 44.40
CA TYR A 720 15.68 26.37 43.64
C TYR A 720 17.11 25.82 43.59
N GLY A 721 17.60 25.22 44.69
CA GLY A 721 18.93 24.59 44.74
C GLY A 721 19.06 23.37 43.82
N ILE A 722 17.95 22.67 43.58
CA ILE A 722 17.89 21.50 42.70
C ILE A 722 17.86 21.89 41.23
N LEU A 723 17.03 22.87 40.89
CA LEU A 723 16.86 23.31 39.51
C LEU A 723 18.06 24.13 39.01
N GLN A 724 18.73 24.88 39.91
CA GLN A 724 19.87 25.77 39.61
C GLN A 724 19.67 26.63 38.35
N VAL A 725 18.43 27.02 38.07
CA VAL A 725 18.06 27.85 36.94
C VAL A 725 18.03 29.30 37.41
N ASN A 726 18.86 30.14 36.81
CA ASN A 726 18.70 31.59 36.87
C ASN A 726 17.82 32.01 35.68
N PRO A 727 16.55 32.41 35.88
CA PRO A 727 15.65 32.74 34.79
C PRO A 727 16.11 33.93 33.93
N ASP A 728 17.07 34.74 34.42
CA ASP A 728 17.60 35.92 33.72
C ASP A 728 19.03 35.73 33.16
N ASP A 729 19.62 34.53 33.23
CA ASP A 729 20.93 34.28 32.62
C ASP A 729 20.81 33.99 31.12
N GLY A 730 20.92 35.06 30.32
CA GLY A 730 20.87 35.01 28.85
C GLY A 730 21.98 34.19 28.18
N SER A 731 22.95 33.64 28.92
CA SER A 731 23.95 32.70 28.38
C SER A 731 23.47 31.25 28.34
N LEU A 732 22.34 30.95 29.00
CA LEU A 732 21.73 29.62 29.11
C LEU A 732 20.52 29.43 28.19
N LEU A 733 20.24 30.41 27.33
CA LEU A 733 19.12 30.44 26.38
C LEU A 733 19.67 30.51 24.95
N THR A 734 19.70 29.37 24.25
CA THR A 734 19.88 29.36 22.79
C THR A 734 18.50 29.32 22.16
N THR A 735 18.09 30.37 21.44
CA THR A 735 16.85 30.35 20.65
C THR A 735 17.02 29.40 19.48
N GLY A 736 16.02 28.53 19.25
CA GLY A 736 15.93 27.74 18.02
C GLY A 736 15.82 28.63 16.78
N ILE A 737 16.48 28.22 15.71
CA ILE A 737 16.43 28.70 14.33
C ILE A 737 15.78 27.59 13.51
N GLU A 738 14.92 27.99 12.58
CA GLU A 738 14.16 27.13 11.67
C GLU A 738 15.06 26.22 10.83
N GLY A 739 14.73 24.93 10.80
CA GLY A 739 15.42 23.96 9.97
C GLY A 739 14.80 23.88 8.59
N VAL A 740 15.58 23.48 7.58
CA VAL A 740 15.10 23.38 6.19
C VAL A 740 14.13 22.21 6.03
N SER A 741 12.92 22.51 5.55
CA SER A 741 11.87 21.54 5.26
C SER A 741 11.32 21.73 3.85
N ASN A 742 10.41 20.85 3.43
CA ASN A 742 9.68 21.02 2.16
C ASN A 742 8.39 21.85 2.33
N GLU A 743 8.09 22.28 3.57
CA GLU A 743 6.89 23.03 3.95
C GLU A 743 5.54 22.36 3.58
N TYR A 744 5.51 21.03 3.43
CA TYR A 744 4.26 20.35 3.10
C TYR A 744 3.27 20.41 4.27
N PRO A 745 2.08 20.98 4.11
CA PRO A 745 1.08 20.97 5.17
C PRO A 745 0.44 19.58 5.28
N GLU A 746 -0.10 19.23 6.46
CA GLU A 746 -1.01 18.09 6.57
C GLU A 746 -2.18 18.32 5.59
N GLN A 747 -2.41 17.36 4.68
CA GLN A 747 -3.47 17.45 3.69
C GLN A 747 -4.31 16.17 3.67
N ARG A 748 -5.63 16.33 3.62
CA ARG A 748 -6.60 15.25 3.50
C ARG A 748 -7.20 15.29 2.11
N VAL A 749 -7.36 14.14 1.47
CA VAL A 749 -8.02 14.03 0.15
C VAL A 749 -8.90 12.80 0.11
N THR A 750 -10.00 12.87 -0.63
CA THR A 750 -10.96 11.78 -0.77
C THR A 750 -10.78 11.09 -2.12
N LEU A 751 -10.49 9.79 -2.11
CA LEU A 751 -10.52 8.92 -3.29
C LEU A 751 -11.92 8.34 -3.45
N ILE A 752 -12.50 8.50 -4.65
CA ILE A 752 -13.82 7.96 -5.01
C ILE A 752 -13.61 6.81 -5.98
N ASP A 753 -14.19 5.65 -5.70
CA ASP A 753 -14.13 4.46 -6.57
C ASP A 753 -15.25 4.47 -7.65
N PRO A 754 -15.22 3.56 -8.64
CA PRO A 754 -16.23 3.49 -9.71
C PRO A 754 -17.66 3.21 -9.21
N GLU A 755 -17.80 2.60 -8.02
CA GLU A 755 -19.09 2.34 -7.36
C GLU A 755 -19.59 3.54 -6.52
N GLY A 756 -18.78 4.58 -6.37
CA GLY A 756 -19.07 5.81 -5.63
C GLY A 756 -18.78 5.75 -4.12
N ASN A 757 -17.98 4.79 -3.65
CA ASN A 757 -17.50 4.77 -2.26
C ASN A 757 -16.33 5.73 -2.07
N GLU A 758 -16.29 6.40 -0.92
CA GLU A 758 -15.31 7.42 -0.58
C GLU A 758 -14.29 6.88 0.43
N THR A 759 -13.00 7.06 0.15
CA THR A 759 -11.87 6.71 1.03
C THR A 759 -11.05 7.97 1.32
N GLU A 760 -10.99 8.38 2.59
CA GLU A 760 -10.17 9.52 3.02
C GLU A 760 -8.71 9.09 3.21
N ILE A 761 -7.79 9.83 2.60
CA ILE A 761 -6.35 9.64 2.69
C ILE A 761 -5.76 10.85 3.40
N VAL A 762 -4.99 10.61 4.47
CA VAL A 762 -4.33 11.66 5.27
C VAL A 762 -2.84 11.66 4.96
N ILE A 763 -2.36 12.77 4.44
CA ILE A 763 -0.94 13.03 4.16
C ILE A 763 -0.38 13.80 5.35
N PRO A 764 0.60 13.25 6.09
CA PRO A 764 1.25 13.95 7.19
C PRO A 764 1.93 15.25 6.75
N ASP A 765 2.17 16.15 7.68
CA ASP A 765 3.00 17.33 7.45
C ASP A 765 4.44 16.92 7.10
N ASN A 766 5.08 17.71 6.23
CA ASN A 766 6.45 17.54 5.78
C ASN A 766 6.80 16.18 5.14
N ALA A 767 5.81 15.37 4.75
CA ALA A 767 6.03 14.04 4.16
C ALA A 767 6.84 14.13 2.86
N GLU A 768 7.86 13.29 2.68
CA GLU A 768 8.62 13.27 1.42
C GLU A 768 7.73 12.72 0.28
N ALA A 769 7.93 13.16 -0.97
CA ALA A 769 7.05 12.77 -2.09
C ALA A 769 7.02 11.23 -2.33
N ASN A 770 8.11 10.52 -1.99
CA ASN A 770 8.17 9.05 -2.01
C ASN A 770 7.27 8.38 -0.94
N GLU A 771 7.10 8.99 0.22
CA GLU A 771 6.21 8.52 1.29
C GLU A 771 4.75 8.68 0.86
N ILE A 772 4.45 9.78 0.19
CA ILE A 772 3.14 10.07 -0.39
C ILE A 772 2.82 9.06 -1.49
N VAL A 773 3.74 8.82 -2.42
CA VAL A 773 3.58 7.75 -3.43
C VAL A 773 3.30 6.40 -2.79
N SER A 774 4.01 6.07 -1.70
CA SER A 774 3.80 4.81 -0.98
C SER A 774 2.41 4.73 -0.34
N LEU A 775 1.84 5.85 0.10
CA LEU A 775 0.49 5.92 0.66
C LEU A 775 -0.59 5.70 -0.41
N PHE A 776 -0.42 6.30 -1.59
CA PHE A 776 -1.39 6.18 -2.70
C PHE A 776 -1.28 4.85 -3.44
N ASN A 777 -0.09 4.29 -3.61
CA ASN A 777 0.10 2.97 -4.22
C ASN A 777 -0.48 1.81 -3.38
N GLN A 778 -0.86 2.05 -2.13
CA GLN A 778 -1.61 1.10 -1.31
C GLN A 778 -3.11 1.11 -1.60
N GLN A 779 -3.61 2.12 -2.33
CA GLN A 779 -5.03 2.25 -2.66
C GLN A 779 -5.37 1.51 -3.96
N PRO A 780 -6.53 0.84 -4.04
CA PRO A 780 -6.98 0.21 -5.27
C PRO A 780 -7.14 1.25 -6.39
N GLY A 781 -6.75 0.88 -7.62
CA GLY A 781 -6.97 1.73 -8.79
C GLY A 781 -6.13 3.00 -8.85
N VAL A 782 -5.07 3.12 -8.04
CA VAL A 782 -4.16 4.27 -8.05
C VAL A 782 -2.72 3.79 -8.22
N THR A 783 -2.04 4.34 -9.21
CA THR A 783 -0.59 4.23 -9.39
C THR A 783 0.02 5.61 -9.28
N ALA A 784 1.01 5.80 -8.42
CA ALA A 784 1.69 7.06 -8.20
C ALA A 784 3.20 6.91 -8.41
N SER A 785 3.83 7.94 -8.95
CA SER A 785 5.29 8.09 -9.06
C SER A 785 5.70 9.47 -8.57
N ALA A 786 6.93 9.62 -8.09
CA ALA A 786 7.44 10.90 -7.59
C ALA A 786 8.82 11.21 -8.13
N GLU A 787 9.09 12.50 -8.29
CA GLU A 787 10.38 13.02 -8.73
C GLU A 787 10.64 14.37 -8.06
N THR A 788 11.86 14.57 -7.59
CA THR A 788 12.31 15.86 -7.04
C THR A 788 13.41 16.44 -7.91
N VAL A 789 13.31 17.70 -8.29
CA VAL A 789 14.31 18.37 -9.14
C VAL A 789 14.79 19.66 -8.47
N MET A 790 16.11 19.80 -8.36
CA MET A 790 16.81 21.00 -7.89
C MET A 790 17.80 21.45 -8.95
N THR A 791 17.74 22.72 -9.33
CA THR A 791 18.66 23.36 -10.27
C THR A 791 19.56 24.38 -9.57
N ILE A 792 20.85 24.33 -9.87
CA ILE A 792 21.85 25.32 -9.46
C ILE A 792 22.32 26.05 -10.72
N PRO A 793 21.90 27.31 -10.93
CA PRO A 793 22.32 28.07 -12.10
C PRO A 793 23.82 28.39 -12.06
N PHE A 794 24.51 28.25 -13.20
CA PHE A 794 25.94 28.58 -13.30
C PHE A 794 26.23 30.04 -12.88
N SER A 795 25.34 30.96 -13.23
CA SER A 795 25.44 32.38 -12.84
C SER A 795 25.24 32.63 -11.34
N GLY A 796 24.65 31.67 -10.62
CA GLY A 796 24.37 31.72 -9.20
C GLY A 796 25.42 31.00 -8.33
N TYR A 797 26.40 30.33 -8.95
CA TYR A 797 27.49 29.64 -8.26
C TYR A 797 28.72 30.54 -8.18
N ASN A 798 29.05 31.05 -6.98
CA ASN A 798 30.16 31.99 -6.78
C ASN A 798 31.07 31.54 -5.63
N THR A 799 32.26 31.03 -5.98
CA THR A 799 33.32 30.62 -5.04
C THR A 799 34.68 31.13 -5.50
N PRO A 800 35.04 32.40 -5.22
CA PRO A 800 36.31 32.98 -5.69
C PRO A 800 37.56 32.32 -5.09
N GLY A 801 37.42 31.63 -3.96
CA GLY A 801 38.51 30.96 -3.22
C GLY A 801 38.60 29.44 -3.40
N ASN A 802 37.63 28.80 -4.06
CA ASN A 802 37.46 27.34 -4.12
C ASN A 802 37.50 26.67 -2.74
N ASP A 803 36.98 27.35 -1.72
CA ASP A 803 36.98 26.94 -0.31
C ASP A 803 35.57 26.69 0.26
N MET A 804 34.55 26.73 -0.61
CA MET A 804 33.17 26.37 -0.29
C MET A 804 32.99 24.86 -0.42
N ASN A 805 32.68 24.18 0.70
CA ASN A 805 32.26 22.79 0.71
C ASN A 805 30.75 22.71 0.57
N LEU A 806 30.26 21.74 -0.22
CA LEU A 806 28.84 21.45 -0.35
C LEU A 806 28.48 20.17 0.39
N THR A 807 27.31 20.15 1.01
CA THR A 807 26.73 18.94 1.60
C THR A 807 25.36 18.69 1.00
N LEU A 808 25.14 17.51 0.41
CA LEU A 808 23.88 17.08 -0.19
C LEU A 808 23.29 15.93 0.63
N ASN A 809 22.12 16.11 1.22
CA ASN A 809 21.43 15.14 2.08
C ASN A 809 22.37 14.46 3.11
N GLY A 810 23.30 15.23 3.69
CA GLY A 810 24.29 14.77 4.67
C GLY A 810 25.60 14.19 4.07
N GLN A 811 25.68 13.99 2.76
CA GLN A 811 26.91 13.61 2.06
C GLN A 811 27.72 14.85 1.70
N VAL A 812 28.95 14.94 2.22
CA VAL A 812 29.89 16.00 1.85
C VAL A 812 30.44 15.73 0.44
N LEU A 813 30.49 16.76 -0.39
CA LEU A 813 31.05 16.76 -1.73
C LEU A 813 32.43 17.43 -1.68
N GLU A 814 33.45 16.77 -2.24
CA GLU A 814 34.84 17.26 -2.23
C GLU A 814 35.16 18.13 -3.46
N SER A 815 34.34 18.05 -4.51
CA SER A 815 34.55 18.77 -5.77
C SER A 815 34.13 20.25 -5.67
N THR A 816 34.81 21.11 -6.44
CA THR A 816 34.62 22.58 -6.41
C THR A 816 34.13 23.17 -7.73
N SER A 817 33.94 22.34 -8.77
CA SER A 817 33.34 22.73 -10.04
C SER A 817 32.03 22.00 -10.25
N LEU A 818 31.03 22.66 -10.87
CA LEU A 818 29.69 22.06 -11.05
C LEU A 818 29.74 20.76 -11.87
N GLU A 819 30.63 20.67 -12.86
CA GLU A 819 30.80 19.47 -13.69
C GLU A 819 31.36 18.29 -12.88
N GLU A 820 32.40 18.51 -12.07
CA GLU A 820 32.96 17.47 -11.20
C GLU A 820 31.98 17.10 -10.06
N ILE A 821 31.21 18.06 -9.56
CA ILE A 821 30.14 17.83 -8.58
C ILE A 821 29.06 16.90 -9.18
N ALA A 822 28.67 17.08 -10.44
CA ALA A 822 27.70 16.20 -11.11
C ALA A 822 28.21 14.76 -11.18
N ASP A 823 29.46 14.57 -11.60
CA ASP A 823 30.11 13.26 -11.64
C ASP A 823 30.21 12.63 -10.25
N GLU A 824 30.53 13.42 -9.22
CA GLU A 824 30.64 12.97 -7.83
C GLU A 824 29.28 12.52 -7.25
N ILE A 825 28.21 13.29 -7.47
CA ILE A 825 26.85 12.89 -7.07
C ILE A 825 26.46 11.57 -7.76
N ASN A 826 26.74 11.44 -9.07
CA ASN A 826 26.45 10.22 -9.81
C ASN A 826 27.27 9.01 -9.32
N ALA A 827 28.50 9.22 -8.83
CA ALA A 827 29.31 8.17 -8.24
C ALA A 827 28.74 7.67 -6.89
N TYR A 828 28.07 8.53 -6.12
CA TYR A 828 27.45 8.16 -4.84
C TYR A 828 26.08 7.48 -4.97
N ARG A 829 25.52 7.36 -6.19
CA ARG A 829 24.22 6.71 -6.48
C ARG A 829 24.03 5.33 -5.90
N SER A 830 25.08 4.51 -5.91
CA SER A 830 25.03 3.14 -5.40
C SER A 830 25.29 3.04 -3.90
N THR A 831 25.48 4.16 -3.20
CA THR A 831 25.89 4.18 -1.78
C THR A 831 25.05 5.14 -0.95
N THR A 832 25.53 6.36 -0.69
CA THR A 832 24.94 7.32 0.26
C THR A 832 23.82 8.17 -0.35
N LEU A 833 23.73 8.25 -1.68
CA LEU A 833 22.73 9.03 -2.40
C LEU A 833 21.89 8.17 -3.37
N PRO A 834 21.11 7.17 -2.87
CA PRO A 834 20.27 6.35 -3.73
C PRO A 834 19.21 7.19 -4.45
N GLY A 835 19.07 6.97 -5.77
CA GLY A 835 18.08 7.64 -6.62
C GLY A 835 18.47 9.05 -7.09
N PHE A 836 19.62 9.59 -6.67
CA PHE A 836 20.07 10.92 -7.13
C PHE A 836 20.77 10.84 -8.50
N ASN A 837 20.30 11.54 -9.52
CA ASN A 837 21.00 11.76 -10.77
C ASN A 837 21.41 13.23 -10.87
N ALA A 838 22.60 13.51 -11.40
CA ALA A 838 23.03 14.89 -11.64
C ALA A 838 23.54 15.06 -13.06
N GLU A 839 23.16 16.15 -13.72
CA GLU A 839 23.60 16.47 -15.07
C GLU A 839 23.88 17.96 -15.27
N ILE A 840 24.70 18.27 -16.27
CA ILE A 840 24.95 19.64 -16.71
C ILE A 840 24.07 19.93 -17.92
N SER A 841 23.16 20.88 -17.76
CA SER A 841 22.30 21.38 -18.84
C SER A 841 23.12 22.08 -19.94
N ALA A 842 22.49 22.30 -21.11
CA ALA A 842 23.13 23.00 -22.24
C ALA A 842 23.62 24.42 -21.90
N ASP A 843 23.03 25.05 -20.89
CA ASP A 843 23.39 26.39 -20.40
C ASP A 843 24.47 26.37 -19.29
N GLY A 844 24.96 25.19 -18.90
CA GLY A 844 25.99 24.99 -17.89
C GLY A 844 25.48 24.92 -16.44
N ASN A 845 24.16 24.90 -16.23
CA ASN A 845 23.56 24.75 -14.90
C ASN A 845 23.64 23.28 -14.44
N LEU A 846 23.82 23.07 -13.14
CA LEU A 846 23.77 21.75 -12.53
C LEU A 846 22.31 21.42 -12.15
N VAL A 847 21.77 20.35 -12.73
CA VAL A 847 20.44 19.83 -12.41
C VAL A 847 20.63 18.55 -11.60
N ILE A 848 20.07 18.54 -10.39
CA ILE A 848 20.08 17.40 -9.48
C ILE A 848 18.64 16.88 -9.41
N THR A 849 18.46 15.63 -9.80
CA THR A 849 17.17 14.94 -9.79
C THR A 849 17.21 13.80 -8.78
N ASN A 850 16.17 13.64 -7.98
CA ASN A 850 15.94 12.42 -7.23
C ASN A 850 14.77 11.63 -7.84
N GLU A 851 15.09 10.52 -8.51
CA GLU A 851 14.16 9.69 -9.27
C GLU A 851 13.15 8.92 -8.40
N ILE A 852 13.38 8.84 -7.10
CA ILE A 852 12.47 8.17 -6.17
C ILE A 852 11.58 9.15 -5.41
N GLY A 853 11.76 10.47 -5.60
CA GLY A 853 10.96 11.51 -4.95
C GLY A 853 11.36 11.85 -3.52
N ARG A 854 12.63 11.62 -3.14
CA ARG A 854 13.15 12.14 -1.86
C ARG A 854 13.45 13.62 -1.97
N ASP A 855 13.32 14.34 -0.87
CA ASP A 855 13.66 15.77 -0.83
C ASP A 855 15.15 15.97 -1.08
N ILE A 856 15.48 17.04 -1.80
CA ILE A 856 16.86 17.43 -2.06
C ILE A 856 17.23 18.53 -1.08
N LYS A 857 18.14 18.23 -0.14
CA LYS A 857 18.63 19.15 0.89
C LYS A 857 20.09 19.48 0.63
N LEU A 858 20.37 20.75 0.36
CA LEU A 858 21.71 21.23 -0.01
C LEU A 858 22.19 22.27 1.00
N ALA A 859 23.43 22.15 1.45
CA ALA A 859 24.05 23.14 2.33
C ALA A 859 25.45 23.54 1.86
N ILE A 860 25.82 24.76 2.25
CA ILE A 860 27.14 25.33 2.02
C ILE A 860 27.86 25.48 3.36
N ASP A 861 29.14 25.12 3.38
CA ASP A 861 30.06 25.44 4.48
C ASP A 861 31.26 26.18 3.87
N SER A 862 31.41 27.46 4.20
CA SER A 862 32.52 28.29 3.72
C SER A 862 33.12 29.12 4.86
N PRO A 863 34.47 29.18 4.96
CA PRO A 863 35.15 30.06 5.90
C PRO A 863 35.08 31.55 5.49
N VAL A 864 34.56 31.88 4.30
CA VAL A 864 34.51 33.25 3.76
C VAL A 864 33.07 33.67 3.45
N VAL A 865 32.64 34.78 4.06
CA VAL A 865 31.28 35.31 3.92
C VAL A 865 30.92 35.88 2.54
N THR A 866 31.78 35.73 1.52
CA THR A 866 31.52 36.19 0.14
C THR A 866 31.10 35.09 -0.82
N ASP A 867 31.25 33.83 -0.41
CA ASP A 867 30.82 32.69 -1.22
C ASP A 867 29.29 32.61 -1.20
N SER A 868 28.71 32.35 -2.36
CA SER A 868 27.25 32.30 -2.50
C SER A 868 26.81 31.26 -3.53
N LEU A 869 25.66 30.67 -3.28
CA LEU A 869 25.03 29.67 -4.12
C LEU A 869 23.56 30.02 -4.34
N VAL A 870 23.06 29.93 -5.57
CA VAL A 870 21.63 30.05 -5.86
C VAL A 870 21.03 28.67 -6.08
N VAL A 871 19.94 28.38 -5.38
CA VAL A 871 19.17 27.15 -5.49
C VAL A 871 17.80 27.48 -6.08
N GLN A 872 17.39 26.71 -7.07
CA GLN A 872 16.06 26.75 -7.68
C GLN A 872 15.47 25.34 -7.60
N GLY A 873 14.18 25.21 -7.32
CA GLY A 873 13.50 23.93 -7.44
C GLY A 873 12.88 23.76 -8.82
N ALA A 874 11.59 23.42 -8.86
CA ALA A 874 10.85 23.22 -10.10
C ALA A 874 10.75 24.49 -10.97
N GLU A 875 10.53 24.33 -12.28
CA GLU A 875 10.44 25.44 -13.22
C GLU A 875 9.29 26.41 -12.83
N GLY A 876 9.60 27.71 -12.73
CA GLY A 876 8.63 28.74 -12.36
C GLY A 876 8.59 29.09 -10.87
N THR A 877 9.40 28.47 -10.02
CA THR A 877 9.52 28.83 -8.59
C THR A 877 10.60 29.91 -8.34
N GLY A 878 10.51 30.59 -7.20
CA GLY A 878 11.45 31.64 -6.81
C GLY A 878 12.82 31.08 -6.40
N PRO A 879 13.95 31.74 -6.76
CA PRO A 879 15.28 31.30 -6.35
C PRO A 879 15.58 31.63 -4.88
N VAL A 880 16.29 30.74 -4.19
CA VAL A 880 16.92 31.00 -2.88
C VAL A 880 18.41 31.27 -3.06
N VAL A 881 18.93 32.25 -2.33
CA VAL A 881 20.37 32.56 -2.30
C VAL A 881 20.93 32.14 -0.95
N LEU A 882 21.86 31.19 -0.96
CA LEU A 882 22.63 30.76 0.19
C LEU A 882 23.95 31.53 0.25
N GLY A 883 24.36 31.98 1.44
CA GLY A 883 25.63 32.66 1.66
C GLY A 883 25.71 34.11 1.15
N GLY A 884 26.93 34.64 1.00
CA GLY A 884 27.21 36.00 0.53
C GLY A 884 27.16 37.09 1.62
N THR A 885 26.63 36.80 2.80
CA THR A 885 26.74 37.64 4.01
C THR A 885 26.81 36.79 5.29
N SER A 886 27.23 37.36 6.42
CA SER A 886 27.27 36.66 7.72
C SER A 886 25.89 36.38 8.35
N ALA A 887 24.82 36.84 7.71
CA ALA A 887 23.43 36.68 8.18
C ALA A 887 22.55 36.00 7.11
N ALA A 888 23.15 35.47 6.05
CA ALA A 888 22.43 34.72 5.02
C ALA A 888 22.29 33.25 5.43
N ASP A 889 21.23 32.61 4.94
CA ASP A 889 20.98 31.19 5.15
C ASP A 889 22.07 30.34 4.48
N VAL A 890 22.29 29.15 5.04
CA VAL A 890 23.40 28.26 4.64
C VAL A 890 22.92 26.91 4.13
N ALA A 891 21.62 26.63 4.19
CA ALA A 891 21.03 25.44 3.64
C ALA A 891 19.72 25.76 2.92
N ALA A 892 19.36 24.91 1.95
CA ALA A 892 18.07 24.90 1.29
C ALA A 892 17.50 23.49 1.15
N ALA A 893 16.18 23.36 1.20
CA ALA A 893 15.46 22.13 0.87
C ALA A 893 14.47 22.35 -0.28
N VAL A 894 14.32 21.35 -1.16
CA VAL A 894 13.35 21.35 -2.26
C VAL A 894 12.54 20.06 -2.19
N GLY A 895 11.21 20.20 -2.17
CA GLY A 895 10.26 19.09 -2.18
C GLY A 895 9.99 18.52 -3.57
N GLY A 896 9.64 17.23 -3.63
CA GLY A 896 9.28 16.52 -4.86
C GLY A 896 7.85 16.69 -5.37
N SER A 897 7.65 16.52 -6.67
CA SER A 897 6.32 16.42 -7.29
C SER A 897 5.85 14.97 -7.36
N VAL A 898 4.53 14.76 -7.39
CA VAL A 898 3.91 13.43 -7.49
C VAL A 898 3.01 13.40 -8.72
N ASN A 899 3.15 12.36 -9.53
CA ASN A 899 2.28 12.06 -10.65
C ASN A 899 1.38 10.88 -10.28
N PHE A 900 0.07 11.07 -10.40
CA PHE A 900 -0.94 10.06 -10.10
C PHE A 900 -1.59 9.59 -11.40
N VAL A 901 -1.81 8.29 -11.50
CA VAL A 901 -2.54 7.60 -12.56
C VAL A 901 -3.65 6.79 -11.90
N PHE A 902 -4.88 7.09 -12.26
CA PHE A 902 -6.10 6.49 -11.75
C PHE A 902 -6.69 5.54 -12.78
N ASN A 903 -7.11 4.35 -12.38
CA ASN A 903 -7.92 3.46 -13.22
C ASN A 903 -9.26 4.11 -13.60
N GLU A 904 -9.93 3.56 -14.61
CA GLU A 904 -11.22 4.07 -15.09
C GLU A 904 -12.23 4.21 -13.93
N GLY A 905 -12.84 5.38 -13.80
CA GLY A 905 -13.84 5.68 -12.77
C GLY A 905 -13.30 6.10 -11.41
N TYR A 906 -11.98 6.03 -11.17
CA TYR A 906 -11.35 6.56 -9.95
C TYR A 906 -11.05 8.06 -10.09
N ILE A 907 -11.42 8.85 -9.09
CA ILE A 907 -11.12 10.29 -9.01
C ILE A 907 -10.71 10.70 -7.60
N LEU A 908 -9.86 11.73 -7.49
CA LEU A 908 -9.56 12.39 -6.20
C LEU A 908 -10.36 13.68 -6.08
N ARG A 909 -10.92 13.96 -4.90
CA ARG A 909 -11.70 15.17 -4.63
C ARG A 909 -11.52 15.67 -3.19
N ASP A 910 -12.05 16.87 -2.97
CA ASP A 910 -12.18 17.51 -1.66
C ASP A 910 -10.88 17.61 -0.84
N PRO A 911 -9.79 18.17 -1.41
CA PRO A 911 -8.57 18.36 -0.66
C PRO A 911 -8.78 19.37 0.49
N GLN A 912 -8.36 19.05 1.70
CA GLN A 912 -8.46 19.92 2.88
C GLN A 912 -7.11 19.99 3.62
N PRO A 913 -6.50 21.18 3.79
CA PRO A 913 -6.92 22.47 3.24
C PRO A 913 -6.66 22.57 1.72
N VAL A 914 -7.43 23.42 1.03
CA VAL A 914 -7.20 23.74 -0.40
C VAL A 914 -6.09 24.78 -0.49
N VAL A 915 -4.85 24.33 -0.46
CA VAL A 915 -3.65 25.18 -0.57
C VAL A 915 -2.91 24.86 -1.84
N SER A 916 -2.25 25.87 -2.43
CA SER A 916 -1.31 25.61 -3.51
C SER A 916 -0.16 24.82 -2.88
N GLY A 917 -0.03 23.54 -3.24
CA GLY A 917 0.76 22.56 -2.50
C GLY A 917 0.87 21.27 -3.32
N ILE A 918 0.49 20.14 -2.74
CA ILE A 918 0.45 18.84 -3.45
C ILE A 918 -0.81 18.75 -4.29
N PHE A 919 -1.96 19.04 -3.68
CA PHE A 919 -3.25 19.09 -4.37
C PHE A 919 -3.86 20.49 -4.29
N GLY A 920 -4.24 21.03 -5.45
CA GLY A 920 -4.99 22.28 -5.59
C GLY A 920 -6.47 22.11 -5.29
N ALA A 921 -7.35 22.74 -6.07
CA ALA A 921 -8.80 22.60 -5.88
C ALA A 921 -9.38 21.29 -6.45
N LEU A 922 -8.59 20.48 -7.17
CA LEU A 922 -9.00 19.22 -7.81
C LEU A 922 -10.26 19.39 -8.66
N THR A 923 -10.17 20.29 -9.64
CA THR A 923 -11.22 20.49 -10.65
C THR A 923 -11.04 19.54 -11.84
N ASP A 924 -12.13 19.22 -12.55
CA ASP A 924 -12.11 18.30 -13.68
C ASP A 924 -11.09 18.68 -14.79
N ASP A 925 -10.72 19.97 -14.90
CA ASP A 925 -9.72 20.49 -15.84
C ASP A 925 -8.24 20.15 -15.46
N GLU A 926 -7.98 19.66 -14.24
CA GLU A 926 -6.64 19.27 -13.77
C GLU A 926 -6.27 17.82 -14.17
N TYR A 927 -7.22 17.04 -14.69
CA TYR A 927 -7.01 15.66 -15.12
C TYR A 927 -6.76 15.57 -16.63
N SER A 928 -5.82 14.72 -17.03
CA SER A 928 -5.61 14.33 -18.44
C SER A 928 -5.91 12.85 -18.64
N ASN A 929 -6.43 12.45 -19.80
CA ASN A 929 -6.69 11.03 -20.08
C ASN A 929 -5.37 10.24 -20.15
N TYR A 930 -5.37 9.03 -19.58
CA TYR A 930 -4.22 8.10 -19.58
C TYR A 930 -4.69 6.69 -19.95
N VAL A 931 -3.88 5.92 -20.69
CA VAL A 931 -4.22 4.54 -21.08
C VAL A 931 -3.48 3.58 -20.16
N LEU A 932 -4.18 2.88 -19.26
CA LEU A 932 -3.56 1.99 -18.26
C LEU A 932 -3.20 0.61 -18.82
N ASN A 933 -4.02 0.07 -19.72
CA ASN A 933 -3.80 -1.25 -20.31
C ASN A 933 -3.35 -1.10 -21.77
N ALA A 934 -2.21 -0.43 -21.95
CA ALA A 934 -1.61 -0.24 -23.27
C ALA A 934 -1.22 -1.60 -23.88
N PHE A 935 -1.32 -1.69 -25.21
CA PHE A 935 -1.05 -2.93 -25.93
C PHE A 935 0.41 -3.40 -25.74
N GLU A 936 0.58 -4.62 -25.23
CA GLU A 936 1.85 -5.32 -25.11
C GLU A 936 1.79 -6.72 -25.74
N PRO A 937 2.60 -7.02 -26.78
CA PRO A 937 2.48 -8.26 -27.56
C PRO A 937 2.81 -9.53 -26.76
N THR A 938 3.51 -9.41 -25.64
CA THR A 938 3.84 -10.52 -24.73
C THR A 938 2.78 -10.77 -23.67
N ASP A 939 1.83 -9.84 -23.49
CA ASP A 939 0.77 -9.93 -22.50
C ASP A 939 -0.59 -10.11 -23.18
N GLN A 940 -1.19 -11.28 -22.94
CA GLN A 940 -2.48 -11.66 -23.52
C GLN A 940 -3.64 -10.83 -22.95
N GLU A 941 -3.49 -10.16 -21.82
CA GLU A 941 -4.54 -9.31 -21.23
C GLU A 941 -4.68 -7.95 -21.94
N THR A 942 -3.74 -7.61 -22.84
CA THR A 942 -3.69 -6.31 -23.51
C THR A 942 -4.27 -6.32 -24.93
N TYR A 943 -4.70 -7.49 -25.45
CA TYR A 943 -5.30 -7.62 -26.77
C TYR A 943 -6.41 -8.68 -26.81
N ASN A 944 -7.40 -8.50 -27.69
CA ASN A 944 -8.54 -9.43 -27.76
C ASN A 944 -8.17 -10.68 -28.57
N HIS A 945 -7.60 -10.50 -29.77
CA HIS A 945 -7.33 -11.59 -30.71
C HIS A 945 -6.01 -11.37 -31.45
N ALA A 946 -5.36 -12.46 -31.87
CA ALA A 946 -4.16 -12.38 -32.70
C ALA A 946 -4.19 -13.43 -33.82
N THR A 947 -3.56 -13.11 -34.94
CA THR A 947 -3.36 -14.04 -36.07
C THR A 947 -2.01 -13.82 -36.71
N SER A 948 -1.43 -14.87 -37.29
CA SER A 948 -0.09 -14.81 -37.88
C SER A 948 -0.10 -15.30 -39.33
N THR A 949 0.75 -14.70 -40.15
CA THR A 949 0.96 -15.02 -41.56
C THR A 949 2.45 -15.14 -41.85
N THR A 950 2.84 -16.14 -42.65
CA THR A 950 4.22 -16.25 -43.12
C THR A 950 4.42 -15.37 -44.35
N ILE A 951 5.38 -14.45 -44.28
CA ILE A 951 5.80 -13.58 -45.39
C ILE A 951 7.22 -13.94 -45.84
N TYR A 952 7.67 -13.44 -46.99
CA TYR A 952 8.96 -13.75 -47.58
C TYR A 952 9.77 -12.49 -47.88
N ASP A 953 11.07 -12.52 -47.57
CA ASP A 953 12.02 -11.45 -47.93
C ASP A 953 12.43 -11.50 -49.42
N SER A 954 13.26 -10.56 -49.87
CA SER A 954 13.73 -10.51 -51.26
C SER A 954 14.66 -11.68 -51.65
N LEU A 955 15.18 -12.42 -50.68
CA LEU A 955 16.05 -13.59 -50.87
C LEU A 955 15.26 -14.91 -50.76
N GLY A 956 13.99 -14.84 -50.35
CA GLY A 956 13.09 -15.99 -50.17
C GLY A 956 13.14 -16.63 -48.79
N ASN A 957 13.76 -15.99 -47.79
CA ASN A 957 13.65 -16.42 -46.40
C ASN A 957 12.25 -16.14 -45.87
N SER A 958 11.74 -17.01 -45.02
CA SER A 958 10.41 -16.88 -44.43
C SER A 958 10.46 -16.14 -43.09
N HIS A 959 9.57 -15.19 -42.90
CA HIS A 959 9.38 -14.39 -41.69
C HIS A 959 7.93 -14.50 -41.21
N VAL A 960 7.68 -14.32 -39.91
CA VAL A 960 6.34 -14.42 -39.33
C VAL A 960 5.83 -13.03 -39.00
N MET A 961 4.79 -12.60 -39.70
CA MET A 961 4.05 -11.39 -39.37
C MET A 961 2.87 -11.75 -38.46
N THR A 962 2.77 -11.11 -37.30
CA THR A 962 1.65 -11.28 -36.37
C THR A 962 0.85 -9.99 -36.29
N GLN A 963 -0.46 -10.12 -36.40
CA GLN A 963 -1.45 -9.05 -36.27
C GLN A 963 -2.20 -9.26 -34.96
N TYR A 964 -2.27 -8.23 -34.14
CA TYR A 964 -3.00 -8.21 -32.86
C TYR A 964 -4.16 -7.22 -32.98
N PHE A 965 -5.36 -7.66 -32.62
CA PHE A 965 -6.58 -6.86 -32.67
C PHE A 965 -7.02 -6.50 -31.25
N VAL A 966 -7.17 -5.20 -31.01
CA VAL A 966 -7.61 -4.62 -29.74
C VAL A 966 -8.87 -3.81 -30.01
N LYS A 967 -9.94 -4.08 -29.27
CA LYS A 967 -11.17 -3.29 -29.37
C LYS A 967 -10.96 -1.94 -28.69
N GLU A 968 -11.30 -0.87 -29.40
CA GLU A 968 -11.11 0.49 -28.90
C GLU A 968 -12.39 1.02 -28.22
N PRO A 969 -12.25 1.89 -27.19
CA PRO A 969 -13.38 2.53 -26.56
C PRO A 969 -14.10 3.50 -27.51
N LEU A 970 -15.35 3.82 -27.19
CA LEU A 970 -16.13 4.79 -27.95
C LEU A 970 -15.53 6.19 -27.79
N ASP A 971 -15.04 6.76 -28.89
CA ASP A 971 -14.59 8.16 -28.93
C ASP A 971 -15.80 9.12 -28.97
N ALA A 972 -16.01 9.87 -27.89
CA ALA A 972 -17.10 10.84 -27.76
C ALA A 972 -17.03 11.98 -28.80
N SER A 973 -15.85 12.26 -29.38
CA SER A 973 -15.66 13.25 -30.43
C SER A 973 -16.09 12.75 -31.81
N ARG A 974 -16.23 11.43 -31.99
CA ARG A 974 -16.61 10.76 -33.24
C ARG A 974 -17.82 9.82 -33.04
N PRO A 975 -19.01 10.33 -32.65
CA PRO A 975 -20.16 9.51 -32.23
C PRO A 975 -20.77 8.60 -33.31
N ASN A 976 -20.41 8.79 -34.58
CA ASN A 976 -20.85 7.95 -35.69
C ASN A 976 -19.93 6.74 -35.95
N GLU A 977 -18.76 6.70 -35.31
CA GLU A 977 -17.73 5.67 -35.46
C GLU A 977 -17.68 4.83 -34.17
N GLN A 978 -18.73 4.05 -33.94
CA GLN A 978 -18.91 3.32 -32.66
C GLN A 978 -18.16 1.97 -32.61
N ASN A 979 -17.65 1.53 -33.76
CA ASN A 979 -17.11 0.19 -33.98
C ASN A 979 -15.68 0.30 -34.49
N VAL A 980 -14.76 0.67 -33.59
CA VAL A 980 -13.35 0.89 -33.90
C VAL A 980 -12.50 -0.21 -33.26
N TRP A 981 -11.52 -0.67 -34.01
CA TRP A 981 -10.50 -1.61 -33.54
C TRP A 981 -9.12 -1.04 -33.88
N ALA A 982 -8.17 -1.20 -32.97
CA ALA A 982 -6.76 -1.01 -33.30
C ALA A 982 -6.14 -2.36 -33.68
N MET A 983 -5.40 -2.37 -34.77
CA MET A 983 -4.55 -3.48 -35.17
C MET A 983 -3.09 -3.10 -35.02
N TYR A 984 -2.36 -3.92 -34.28
CA TYR A 984 -0.91 -3.82 -34.13
C TYR A 984 -0.24 -4.90 -34.96
N VAL A 985 0.85 -4.55 -35.65
CA VAL A 985 1.59 -5.48 -36.52
C VAL A 985 3.04 -5.57 -36.08
N LEU A 986 3.51 -6.81 -35.89
CA LEU A 986 4.91 -7.11 -35.63
C LEU A 986 5.42 -8.12 -36.68
N VAL A 987 6.68 -8.02 -37.06
CA VAL A 987 7.35 -9.02 -37.91
C VAL A 987 8.53 -9.61 -37.15
N ASP A 988 8.53 -10.94 -36.98
CA ASP A 988 9.50 -11.67 -36.14
C ASP A 988 9.63 -11.13 -34.71
N GLY A 989 8.54 -10.55 -34.19
CA GLY A 989 8.50 -9.92 -32.87
C GLY A 989 9.17 -8.54 -32.79
N GLN A 990 9.56 -7.94 -33.92
CA GLN A 990 10.08 -6.58 -34.01
C GLN A 990 8.99 -5.60 -34.44
N ASP A 991 9.12 -4.36 -33.98
CA ASP A 991 8.29 -3.22 -34.38
C ASP A 991 8.65 -2.78 -35.82
N VAL A 992 7.64 -2.40 -36.61
CA VAL A 992 7.77 -2.12 -38.07
C VAL A 992 7.00 -0.89 -38.53
N GLY A 993 6.62 -0.02 -37.59
CA GLY A 993 5.89 1.22 -37.81
C GLY A 993 6.81 2.40 -38.11
N ASP A 994 6.19 3.48 -38.58
CA ASP A 994 6.91 4.68 -39.00
C ASP A 994 7.60 5.35 -37.78
N PRO A 995 8.88 5.74 -37.89
CA PRO A 995 9.64 6.33 -36.80
C PRO A 995 9.06 7.70 -36.35
N ASP A 996 9.21 8.05 -35.07
CA ASP A 996 8.74 9.34 -34.53
C ASP A 996 9.74 10.48 -34.86
N PRO A 997 9.38 11.44 -35.74
CA PRO A 997 10.27 12.53 -36.13
C PRO A 997 10.45 13.60 -35.04
N GLY A 998 9.66 13.55 -33.95
CA GLY A 998 9.76 14.46 -32.82
C GLY A 998 10.91 14.15 -31.85
N LEU A 999 11.47 12.94 -31.93
CA LEU A 999 12.58 12.50 -31.08
C LEU A 999 13.92 13.08 -31.55
N VAL A 1000 14.92 13.07 -30.65
CA VAL A 1000 16.29 13.44 -30.99
C VAL A 1000 17.00 12.32 -31.73
N PHE A 1001 18.03 12.65 -32.51
CA PHE A 1001 18.86 11.64 -33.18
C PHE A 1001 19.75 10.90 -32.16
N PRO A 1002 19.88 9.56 -32.21
CA PRO A 1002 19.42 8.65 -33.29
C PRO A 1002 18.03 8.05 -33.10
N ASP A 1003 17.36 8.27 -31.97
CA ASP A 1003 16.10 7.62 -31.60
C ASP A 1003 14.96 7.90 -32.59
N ASN A 1004 15.04 9.02 -33.33
CA ASN A 1004 14.11 9.39 -34.39
C ASN A 1004 14.18 8.55 -35.67
N LEU A 1005 15.05 7.54 -35.72
CA LEU A 1005 15.16 6.58 -36.84
C LEU A 1005 14.71 5.17 -36.46
N GLU A 1006 14.46 4.90 -35.17
CA GLU A 1006 14.05 3.58 -34.70
C GLU A 1006 12.58 3.32 -35.09
N PRO A 1007 12.25 2.12 -35.63
CA PRO A 1007 10.88 1.75 -35.95
C PRO A 1007 9.98 1.84 -34.71
N THR A 1008 8.84 2.51 -34.85
CA THR A 1008 7.82 2.51 -33.79
C THR A 1008 6.86 1.34 -33.95
N ARG A 1009 5.96 1.13 -33.00
CA ARG A 1009 4.95 0.09 -33.09
C ARG A 1009 3.90 0.44 -34.16
N ALA A 1010 3.75 -0.44 -35.16
CA ALA A 1010 2.81 -0.23 -36.26
C ALA A 1010 1.36 -0.39 -35.77
N ARG A 1011 0.66 0.73 -35.54
CA ARG A 1011 -0.76 0.78 -35.12
C ARG A 1011 -1.63 1.30 -36.25
N PHE A 1012 -2.69 0.55 -36.57
CA PHE A 1012 -3.69 0.93 -37.57
C PHE A 1012 -5.10 0.94 -36.96
N GLU A 1013 -5.89 1.95 -37.26
CA GLU A 1013 -7.30 2.02 -36.85
C GLU A 1013 -8.20 1.41 -37.94
N ILE A 1014 -9.06 0.48 -37.53
CA ILE A 1014 -9.96 -0.28 -38.38
C ILE A 1014 -11.38 0.12 -38.02
N PHE A 1015 -12.12 0.60 -39.02
CA PHE A 1015 -13.48 1.11 -38.85
C PHE A 1015 -14.50 0.18 -39.48
N PHE A 1016 -15.56 -0.18 -38.74
CA PHE A 1016 -16.67 -0.96 -39.28
C PHE A 1016 -17.95 -0.13 -39.40
N ASN A 1017 -18.68 -0.34 -40.49
CA ASN A 1017 -20.01 0.19 -40.70
C ASN A 1017 -21.01 -0.40 -39.69
N GLN A 1018 -22.15 0.26 -39.53
CA GLN A 1018 -23.23 -0.22 -38.65
C GLN A 1018 -23.82 -1.58 -39.09
N ASP A 1019 -23.61 -2.00 -40.34
CA ASP A 1019 -24.02 -3.31 -40.84
C ASP A 1019 -22.98 -4.41 -40.59
N GLY A 1020 -21.84 -4.07 -39.95
CA GLY A 1020 -20.74 -4.99 -39.64
C GLY A 1020 -19.75 -5.20 -40.77
N SER A 1021 -19.90 -4.55 -41.92
CA SER A 1021 -18.88 -4.57 -42.99
C SER A 1021 -17.73 -3.60 -42.69
N LEU A 1022 -16.52 -3.92 -43.12
CA LEU A 1022 -15.37 -3.01 -43.02
C LEU A 1022 -15.62 -1.73 -43.86
N ASP A 1023 -15.33 -0.56 -43.28
CA ASP A 1023 -15.25 0.69 -44.01
C ASP A 1023 -13.82 0.88 -44.53
N ASP A 1024 -13.58 0.40 -45.76
CA ASP A 1024 -12.29 0.51 -46.44
C ASP A 1024 -11.87 1.99 -46.65
N VAL A 1025 -12.83 2.93 -46.72
CA VAL A 1025 -12.54 4.35 -46.95
C VAL A 1025 -12.07 5.03 -45.67
N ALA A 1026 -12.73 4.74 -44.55
CA ALA A 1026 -12.34 5.28 -43.24
C ALA A 1026 -11.05 4.64 -42.70
N THR A 1027 -10.89 3.32 -42.90
CA THR A 1027 -9.68 2.57 -42.50
C THR A 1027 -8.45 2.97 -43.32
N GLY A 1028 -8.64 3.22 -44.62
CA GLY A 1028 -7.54 3.59 -45.53
C GLY A 1028 -6.63 2.41 -45.88
N ASP A 1029 -5.58 2.73 -46.65
CA ASP A 1029 -4.56 1.74 -47.03
C ASP A 1029 -3.56 1.54 -45.88
N LEU A 1030 -3.31 0.29 -45.52
CA LEU A 1030 -2.39 -0.09 -44.44
C LEU A 1030 -1.04 -0.50 -45.05
N PHE A 1031 0.04 0.23 -44.73
CA PHE A 1031 1.37 -0.03 -45.26
C PHE A 1031 2.36 -0.34 -44.13
N ILE A 1032 3.22 -1.34 -44.36
CA ILE A 1032 4.39 -1.60 -43.51
C ILE A 1032 5.59 -1.02 -44.25
N THR A 1033 6.25 0.00 -43.66
CA THR A 1033 7.31 0.76 -44.34
C THR A 1033 8.66 0.79 -43.64
N ASN A 1034 8.80 0.07 -42.52
CA ASN A 1034 10.01 0.00 -41.71
C ASN A 1034 10.39 -1.45 -41.33
N TRP A 1035 10.10 -2.42 -42.19
CA TRP A 1035 10.51 -3.81 -41.97
C TRP A 1035 11.88 -4.11 -42.60
N ASP A 1036 12.91 -4.25 -41.79
CA ASP A 1036 14.22 -4.69 -42.23
C ASP A 1036 14.45 -6.18 -41.88
N PRO A 1037 14.58 -7.08 -42.87
CA PRO A 1037 14.77 -8.51 -42.58
C PRO A 1037 16.09 -8.80 -41.85
N VAL A 1038 15.97 -9.43 -40.68
CA VAL A 1038 17.09 -9.90 -39.85
C VAL A 1038 17.09 -11.43 -39.71
N ASP A 1039 18.23 -11.99 -39.37
CA ASP A 1039 18.36 -13.42 -39.06
C ASP A 1039 17.95 -13.73 -37.61
N VAL A 1040 18.05 -15.00 -37.20
CA VAL A 1040 17.70 -15.45 -35.84
C VAL A 1040 18.54 -14.81 -34.72
N ASN A 1041 19.71 -14.23 -35.05
CA ASN A 1041 20.58 -13.54 -34.10
C ASN A 1041 20.38 -12.02 -34.12
N GLY A 1042 19.45 -11.50 -34.96
CA GLY A 1042 19.23 -10.08 -35.15
C GLY A 1042 20.19 -9.42 -36.14
N ASP A 1043 21.01 -10.19 -36.86
CA ASP A 1043 21.95 -9.64 -37.85
C ASP A 1043 21.24 -9.41 -39.21
N PRO A 1044 21.56 -8.33 -39.95
CA PRO A 1044 20.98 -8.08 -41.28
C PRO A 1044 21.24 -9.23 -42.26
N THR A 1045 20.21 -9.75 -42.92
CA THR A 1045 20.33 -10.88 -43.86
C THR A 1045 20.96 -10.51 -45.20
N GLY A 1046 21.07 -9.20 -45.49
CA GLY A 1046 21.44 -8.68 -46.81
C GLY A 1046 20.30 -8.68 -47.82
N ALA A 1047 19.07 -8.95 -47.39
CA ALA A 1047 17.86 -8.69 -48.16
C ALA A 1047 17.66 -7.18 -48.41
N MET A 1048 16.73 -6.84 -49.29
CA MET A 1048 16.28 -5.46 -49.47
C MET A 1048 15.81 -4.88 -48.13
N GLN A 1049 16.29 -3.67 -47.82
CA GLN A 1049 15.86 -2.92 -46.65
C GLN A 1049 14.63 -2.08 -46.97
N SER A 1050 14.00 -1.59 -45.93
CA SER A 1050 12.84 -0.72 -45.98
C SER A 1050 13.23 0.70 -46.41
N THR A 1051 12.23 1.50 -46.76
CA THR A 1051 12.42 2.93 -46.99
C THR A 1051 11.19 3.62 -46.41
N ASN A 1052 11.39 4.52 -45.47
CA ASN A 1052 10.27 5.17 -44.81
C ASN A 1052 9.44 6.01 -45.82
N VAL A 1053 8.19 6.32 -45.45
CA VAL A 1053 7.29 7.12 -46.31
C VAL A 1053 7.88 8.51 -46.62
N LEU A 1054 8.60 9.10 -45.67
CA LEU A 1054 9.14 10.46 -45.77
C LEU A 1054 10.32 10.58 -46.77
N GLU A 1055 11.06 9.49 -46.96
CA GLU A 1055 12.15 9.29 -47.93
C GLU A 1055 11.62 8.80 -49.29
N GLY A 1056 10.30 8.62 -49.42
CA GLY A 1056 9.65 8.24 -50.67
C GLY A 1056 9.48 6.73 -50.86
N GLY A 1057 9.36 5.95 -49.78
CA GLY A 1057 9.12 4.51 -49.83
C GLY A 1057 7.77 4.05 -50.44
N LEU A 1058 6.91 5.01 -50.81
CA LEU A 1058 5.64 4.79 -51.51
C LEU A 1058 5.60 5.61 -52.81
N PRO A 1059 4.89 5.15 -53.87
CA PRO A 1059 4.06 3.95 -53.94
C PRO A 1059 4.88 2.66 -54.09
N LEU A 1060 4.29 1.52 -53.70
CA LEU A 1060 4.88 0.19 -53.94
C LEU A 1060 5.06 -0.05 -55.46
N THR A 1061 6.23 -0.53 -55.87
CA THR A 1061 6.56 -0.80 -57.28
C THR A 1061 6.64 -2.30 -57.55
N ASP A 1062 6.37 -2.71 -58.80
CA ASP A 1062 6.60 -4.08 -59.28
C ASP A 1062 7.59 -4.02 -60.48
N PRO A 1063 8.82 -4.53 -60.35
CA PRO A 1063 9.39 -5.24 -59.19
C PRO A 1063 9.64 -4.33 -57.98
N SER A 1064 9.65 -4.92 -56.79
CA SER A 1064 9.91 -4.16 -55.55
C SER A 1064 11.34 -3.61 -55.50
N THR A 1065 11.49 -2.43 -54.91
CA THR A 1065 12.79 -1.76 -54.73
C THR A 1065 13.26 -1.76 -53.27
N ASN A 1066 12.34 -1.97 -52.33
CA ASN A 1066 12.54 -2.05 -50.88
C ASN A 1066 11.66 -3.18 -50.30
N SER A 1067 11.73 -3.42 -49.00
CA SER A 1067 10.94 -4.45 -48.29
C SER A 1067 9.50 -4.02 -47.96
N ASN A 1068 9.07 -2.83 -48.35
CA ASN A 1068 7.74 -2.32 -47.99
C ASN A 1068 6.63 -3.16 -48.64
N PHE A 1069 5.53 -3.34 -47.92
CA PHE A 1069 4.37 -4.07 -48.43
C PHE A 1069 3.05 -3.51 -47.89
N GLN A 1070 1.96 -3.83 -48.59
CA GLN A 1070 0.61 -3.44 -48.19
C GLN A 1070 -0.06 -4.59 -47.42
N LEU A 1071 -0.81 -4.23 -46.38
CA LEU A 1071 -1.72 -5.11 -45.68
C LEU A 1071 -3.16 -4.73 -46.06
N SER A 1072 -3.95 -5.70 -46.53
CA SER A 1072 -5.34 -5.51 -46.88
C SER A 1072 -6.24 -6.34 -45.98
N LEU A 1073 -7.24 -5.68 -45.40
CA LEU A 1073 -8.30 -6.31 -44.62
C LEU A 1073 -9.64 -6.35 -45.36
N SER A 1074 -9.65 -6.00 -46.65
CA SER A 1074 -10.88 -5.86 -47.45
C SER A 1074 -11.73 -7.14 -47.38
N GLY A 1075 -13.00 -6.96 -47.03
CA GLY A 1075 -13.96 -8.05 -46.82
C GLY A 1075 -14.03 -8.59 -45.40
N SER A 1076 -13.21 -8.09 -44.46
CA SER A 1076 -13.35 -8.38 -43.03
C SER A 1076 -14.68 -7.85 -42.49
N THR A 1077 -15.17 -8.49 -41.43
CA THR A 1077 -16.46 -8.17 -40.82
C THR A 1077 -16.36 -8.05 -39.30
N GLN A 1078 -17.33 -7.38 -38.71
CA GLN A 1078 -17.54 -7.35 -37.27
C GLN A 1078 -18.96 -7.83 -36.94
N PHE A 1079 -19.14 -9.14 -36.80
CA PHE A 1079 -20.41 -9.74 -36.38
C PHE A 1079 -20.32 -10.26 -34.95
N GLY A 1080 -21.48 -10.48 -34.30
CA GLY A 1080 -21.54 -11.04 -32.93
C GLY A 1080 -21.18 -12.53 -32.82
N SER A 1081 -20.63 -13.15 -33.87
CA SER A 1081 -20.01 -14.47 -33.80
C SER A 1081 -18.60 -14.37 -33.24
N GLU A 1082 -18.08 -15.49 -32.73
CA GLU A 1082 -16.69 -15.59 -32.25
C GLU A 1082 -15.67 -15.13 -33.31
N PHE A 1083 -14.48 -14.77 -32.85
CA PHE A 1083 -13.37 -14.42 -33.73
C PHE A 1083 -13.07 -15.56 -34.70
N SER A 1084 -13.00 -15.25 -35.99
CA SER A 1084 -12.62 -16.23 -37.00
C SER A 1084 -11.70 -15.62 -38.04
N VAL A 1085 -10.74 -16.42 -38.47
CA VAL A 1085 -9.86 -16.09 -39.60
C VAL A 1085 -10.43 -16.81 -40.82
N ASN A 1086 -11.10 -16.07 -41.71
CA ASN A 1086 -11.77 -16.62 -42.87
C ASN A 1086 -10.79 -16.89 -44.02
N GLU A 1087 -9.87 -15.96 -44.25
CA GLU A 1087 -8.82 -16.10 -45.27
C GLU A 1087 -7.55 -15.36 -44.82
N VAL A 1088 -6.40 -15.96 -45.08
CA VAL A 1088 -5.08 -15.32 -44.94
C VAL A 1088 -4.26 -15.72 -46.14
N ASN A 1089 -3.74 -14.74 -46.87
CA ASN A 1089 -3.01 -14.96 -48.11
C ASN A 1089 -1.92 -13.91 -48.31
N GLN A 1090 -0.90 -14.24 -49.10
CA GLN A 1090 0.20 -13.34 -49.44
C GLN A 1090 0.82 -13.71 -50.79
N ASN A 1091 1.50 -12.78 -51.43
CA ASN A 1091 1.94 -12.91 -52.82
C ASN A 1091 3.45 -13.17 -53.05
N GLY A 1092 4.23 -13.30 -51.98
CA GLY A 1092 5.66 -13.67 -51.98
C GLY A 1092 5.89 -15.18 -51.97
N TYR A 1093 7.09 -15.60 -52.36
CA TYR A 1093 7.48 -17.01 -52.37
C TYR A 1093 8.99 -17.21 -52.39
N ALA A 1094 9.45 -18.32 -51.80
CA ALA A 1094 10.83 -18.77 -51.90
C ALA A 1094 11.18 -19.28 -53.31
N THR A 1095 12.46 -19.51 -53.56
CA THR A 1095 12.93 -20.06 -54.85
C THR A 1095 12.28 -21.42 -55.16
N GLY A 1096 11.91 -21.61 -56.42
CA GLY A 1096 11.27 -22.83 -56.91
C GLY A 1096 12.11 -23.50 -57.99
N ARG A 1097 12.25 -24.83 -57.96
CA ARG A 1097 12.79 -25.59 -59.10
C ARG A 1097 11.65 -26.07 -59.99
N LEU A 1098 11.84 -26.09 -61.31
CA LEU A 1098 10.85 -26.61 -62.25
C LEU A 1098 10.55 -28.10 -61.94
N THR A 1099 9.29 -28.42 -61.70
CA THR A 1099 8.77 -29.77 -61.44
C THR A 1099 8.12 -30.36 -62.70
N GLY A 1100 7.45 -29.53 -63.50
CA GLY A 1100 6.78 -29.97 -64.72
C GLY A 1100 6.23 -28.81 -65.55
N LEU A 1101 5.78 -29.14 -66.75
CA LEU A 1101 5.10 -28.24 -67.68
C LEU A 1101 3.67 -28.74 -67.88
N GLU A 1102 2.74 -27.81 -68.03
CA GLU A 1102 1.34 -28.10 -68.34
C GLU A 1102 0.87 -27.13 -69.41
N VAL A 1103 0.06 -27.59 -70.36
CA VAL A 1103 -0.54 -26.72 -71.37
C VAL A 1103 -2.06 -26.80 -71.23
N ASP A 1104 -2.73 -25.66 -71.18
CA ASP A 1104 -4.20 -25.63 -71.11
C ASP A 1104 -4.86 -25.76 -72.49
N GLU A 1105 -6.19 -25.84 -72.50
CA GLU A 1105 -6.98 -25.91 -73.74
C GLU A 1105 -6.88 -24.64 -74.61
N GLY A 1106 -6.53 -23.52 -73.99
CA GLY A 1106 -6.25 -22.24 -74.64
C GLY A 1106 -4.84 -22.16 -75.21
N GLY A 1107 -4.01 -23.20 -75.07
CA GLY A 1107 -2.63 -23.24 -75.50
C GLY A 1107 -1.67 -22.46 -74.61
N ILE A 1108 -2.09 -22.04 -73.41
CA ILE A 1108 -1.24 -21.37 -72.43
C ILE A 1108 -0.35 -22.43 -71.75
N ILE A 1109 0.95 -22.19 -71.76
CA ILE A 1109 1.97 -23.05 -71.17
C ILE A 1109 2.29 -22.53 -69.76
N PHE A 1110 2.11 -23.39 -68.77
CA PHE A 1110 2.43 -23.15 -67.37
C PHE A 1110 3.64 -23.99 -66.95
N ALA A 1111 4.61 -23.36 -66.29
CA ALA A 1111 5.64 -24.03 -65.52
C ALA A 1111 5.17 -24.23 -64.07
N ARG A 1112 5.23 -25.47 -63.58
CA ARG A 1112 4.96 -25.82 -62.18
C ARG A 1112 6.28 -25.92 -61.43
N PHE A 1113 6.39 -25.24 -60.30
CA PHE A 1113 7.61 -25.22 -59.48
C PHE A 1113 7.45 -25.98 -58.15
N THR A 1114 8.57 -26.31 -57.51
CA THR A 1114 8.58 -27.02 -56.21
C THR A 1114 8.00 -26.21 -55.05
N ASN A 1115 7.95 -24.88 -55.17
CA ASN A 1115 7.32 -23.97 -54.21
C ASN A 1115 5.79 -23.88 -54.39
N GLY A 1116 5.20 -24.72 -55.26
CA GLY A 1116 3.76 -24.76 -55.53
C GLY A 1116 3.27 -23.68 -56.50
N GLN A 1117 4.12 -22.75 -56.91
CA GLN A 1117 3.76 -21.69 -57.84
C GLN A 1117 3.65 -22.21 -59.28
N ALA A 1118 2.77 -21.57 -60.05
CA ALA A 1118 2.61 -21.79 -61.48
C ALA A 1118 2.88 -20.50 -62.23
N GLN A 1119 3.89 -20.48 -63.08
CA GLN A 1119 4.24 -19.33 -63.89
C GLN A 1119 3.76 -19.55 -65.32
N THR A 1120 3.05 -18.57 -65.87
CA THR A 1120 2.71 -18.57 -67.30
C THR A 1120 3.94 -18.19 -68.11
N LEU A 1121 4.31 -19.03 -69.08
CA LEU A 1121 5.47 -18.82 -69.95
C LEU A 1121 5.08 -18.19 -71.29
N GLY A 1122 3.92 -18.56 -71.82
CA GLY A 1122 3.41 -18.05 -73.08
C GLY A 1122 2.19 -18.82 -73.56
N GLN A 1123 1.65 -18.43 -74.72
CA GLN A 1123 0.50 -19.05 -75.36
C GLN A 1123 0.86 -19.47 -76.79
N VAL A 1124 0.61 -20.73 -77.15
CA VAL A 1124 0.80 -21.24 -78.51
C VAL A 1124 -0.13 -20.52 -79.48
N ALA A 1125 0.38 -20.11 -80.64
CA ALA A 1125 -0.44 -19.51 -81.69
C ALA A 1125 -0.87 -20.54 -82.73
N LEU A 1126 -2.10 -20.40 -83.21
CA LEU A 1126 -2.62 -21.17 -84.33
C LEU A 1126 -2.81 -20.27 -85.56
N ALA A 1127 -2.55 -20.82 -86.75
CA ALA A 1127 -2.91 -20.21 -88.02
C ALA A 1127 -4.10 -20.93 -88.65
N ASN A 1128 -4.99 -20.17 -89.26
CA ASN A 1128 -6.06 -20.70 -90.09
C ASN A 1128 -6.06 -20.02 -91.46
N PHE A 1129 -6.55 -20.74 -92.46
CA PHE A 1129 -6.59 -20.31 -93.85
C PHE A 1129 -8.02 -20.29 -94.36
N ARG A 1130 -8.31 -19.36 -95.27
CA ARG A 1130 -9.62 -19.32 -95.93
C ARG A 1130 -9.86 -20.56 -96.78
N ASN A 1131 -8.79 -21.11 -97.38
CA ASN A 1131 -8.82 -22.33 -98.16
C ASN A 1131 -7.64 -23.24 -97.77
N PRO A 1132 -7.81 -24.13 -96.77
CA PRO A 1132 -6.74 -25.04 -96.34
C PRO A 1132 -6.24 -25.96 -97.46
N GLU A 1133 -7.11 -26.43 -98.37
CA GLU A 1133 -6.72 -27.29 -99.50
C GLU A 1133 -5.86 -26.57 -100.56
N GLY A 1134 -5.68 -25.25 -100.43
CA GLY A 1134 -4.77 -24.46 -101.27
C GLY A 1134 -3.34 -24.38 -100.74
N LEU A 1135 -3.05 -24.97 -99.57
CA LEU A 1135 -1.71 -24.99 -99.00
C LEU A 1135 -0.78 -25.88 -99.82
N THR A 1136 0.48 -25.46 -99.97
CA THR A 1136 1.49 -26.28 -100.66
C THR A 1136 2.25 -27.15 -99.66
N PRO A 1137 2.39 -28.46 -99.89
CA PRO A 1137 3.22 -29.30 -99.03
C PRO A 1137 4.70 -28.92 -99.17
N VAL A 1138 5.37 -28.66 -98.05
CA VAL A 1138 6.80 -28.33 -97.96
C VAL A 1138 7.59 -29.46 -97.29
N GLY A 1139 6.90 -30.35 -96.57
CA GLY A 1139 7.39 -31.62 -96.05
C GLY A 1139 6.25 -32.64 -95.88
N ASP A 1140 6.51 -33.75 -95.19
CA ASP A 1140 5.52 -34.83 -95.04
C ASP A 1140 4.29 -34.42 -94.19
N THR A 1141 4.50 -33.56 -93.19
CA THR A 1141 3.45 -33.03 -92.30
C THR A 1141 3.51 -31.50 -92.17
N ALA A 1142 4.20 -30.83 -93.10
CA ALA A 1142 4.43 -29.39 -93.07
C ALA A 1142 3.98 -28.72 -94.37
N TRP A 1143 3.35 -27.56 -94.23
CA TRP A 1143 2.73 -26.80 -95.31
C TRP A 1143 3.22 -25.36 -95.35
N GLY A 1144 3.29 -24.81 -96.56
CA GLY A 1144 3.57 -23.41 -96.83
C GLY A 1144 2.35 -22.69 -97.39
N GLU A 1145 2.30 -21.37 -97.18
CA GLU A 1145 1.26 -20.54 -97.77
C GLU A 1145 1.39 -20.46 -99.30
N SER A 1146 0.26 -20.32 -99.98
CA SER A 1146 0.22 -20.11 -101.43
C SER A 1146 -0.80 -19.03 -101.78
N PHE A 1147 -0.79 -18.58 -103.03
CA PHE A 1147 -1.83 -17.67 -103.52
C PHE A 1147 -3.24 -18.30 -103.43
N GLU A 1148 -3.37 -19.63 -103.57
CA GLU A 1148 -4.66 -20.33 -103.49
C GLU A 1148 -5.16 -20.52 -102.05
N SER A 1149 -4.27 -20.59 -101.05
CA SER A 1149 -4.66 -20.70 -99.64
C SER A 1149 -5.17 -19.37 -99.07
N GLY A 1150 -4.67 -18.26 -99.63
CA GLY A 1150 -4.78 -16.92 -99.05
C GLY A 1150 -3.80 -16.70 -97.90
N ILE A 1151 -3.81 -15.48 -97.36
CA ILE A 1151 -2.97 -15.11 -96.22
C ILE A 1151 -3.40 -15.85 -94.94
N PRO A 1152 -2.45 -16.25 -94.08
CA PRO A 1152 -2.73 -16.86 -92.79
C PRO A 1152 -3.42 -15.85 -91.86
N THR A 1153 -4.44 -16.30 -91.13
CA THR A 1153 -4.94 -15.58 -89.95
C THR A 1153 -4.37 -16.27 -88.72
N VAL A 1154 -3.50 -15.59 -87.97
CA VAL A 1154 -2.90 -16.11 -86.74
C VAL A 1154 -3.68 -15.59 -85.54
N GLY A 1155 -3.93 -16.46 -84.56
CA GLY A 1155 -4.69 -16.11 -83.36
C GLY A 1155 -4.50 -17.13 -82.25
N SER A 1156 -5.07 -16.80 -81.09
CA SER A 1156 -5.07 -17.69 -79.93
C SER A 1156 -6.05 -18.86 -80.13
N PRO A 1157 -5.74 -20.06 -79.63
CA PRO A 1157 -6.66 -21.19 -79.60
C PRO A 1157 -7.99 -20.84 -78.93
N ARG A 1158 -9.05 -21.61 -79.26
CA ARG A 1158 -10.40 -21.46 -78.69
C ARG A 1158 -11.10 -20.12 -79.00
N THR A 1159 -10.52 -19.28 -79.86
CA THR A 1159 -11.17 -18.05 -80.34
C THR A 1159 -11.86 -18.28 -81.68
N ALA A 1160 -13.14 -17.90 -81.80
CA ALA A 1160 -14.01 -17.88 -82.99
C ALA A 1160 -13.77 -18.92 -84.12
N SER A 1161 -12.66 -18.81 -84.85
CA SER A 1161 -12.30 -19.65 -86.01
C SER A 1161 -11.26 -20.74 -85.73
N PHE A 1162 -10.69 -20.81 -84.52
CA PHE A 1162 -9.65 -21.75 -84.12
C PHE A 1162 -10.19 -22.84 -83.18
N GLY A 1163 -9.65 -24.05 -83.32
CA GLY A 1163 -9.87 -25.17 -82.42
C GLY A 1163 -9.19 -24.96 -81.07
N GLN A 1164 -9.45 -25.88 -80.15
CA GLN A 1164 -8.77 -25.93 -78.85
C GLN A 1164 -7.50 -26.78 -78.94
N ILE A 1165 -6.56 -26.54 -78.04
CA ILE A 1165 -5.40 -27.41 -77.87
C ILE A 1165 -5.78 -28.53 -76.90
N ARG A 1166 -5.30 -29.74 -77.14
CA ARG A 1166 -5.26 -30.81 -76.14
C ARG A 1166 -3.81 -31.07 -75.78
N SER A 1167 -3.48 -30.86 -74.51
CA SER A 1167 -2.17 -31.19 -73.95
C SER A 1167 -1.99 -32.69 -73.81
N SER A 1168 -0.73 -33.13 -73.88
CA SER A 1168 -0.32 -34.53 -73.78
C SER A 1168 -1.11 -35.40 -74.74
N ALA A 1169 -1.28 -34.92 -75.98
CA ALA A 1169 -2.06 -35.59 -77.00
C ALA A 1169 -1.50 -35.32 -78.39
N LEU A 1170 -1.71 -36.25 -79.30
CA LEU A 1170 -1.29 -36.15 -80.70
C LEU A 1170 -2.47 -36.45 -81.62
N GLU A 1171 -2.51 -35.76 -82.76
CA GLU A 1171 -3.47 -36.03 -83.82
C GLU A 1171 -2.92 -37.15 -84.73
N ASP A 1172 -3.60 -38.30 -84.76
CA ASP A 1172 -3.31 -39.39 -85.68
C ASP A 1172 -3.63 -38.96 -87.14
N SER A 1173 -3.15 -39.73 -88.12
CA SER A 1173 -3.55 -39.53 -89.51
C SER A 1173 -5.07 -39.68 -89.68
N ASN A 1174 -5.68 -38.87 -90.57
CA ASN A 1174 -7.09 -39.01 -90.92
C ASN A 1174 -7.36 -40.13 -91.95
N VAL A 1175 -6.31 -40.82 -92.42
CA VAL A 1175 -6.40 -41.90 -93.41
C VAL A 1175 -7.06 -43.14 -92.80
N ASP A 1176 -8.22 -43.55 -93.33
CA ASP A 1176 -8.78 -44.88 -93.03
C ASP A 1176 -8.13 -45.95 -93.90
N LEU A 1177 -7.27 -46.76 -93.27
CA LEU A 1177 -6.56 -47.85 -93.93
C LEU A 1177 -7.50 -48.83 -94.65
N SER A 1178 -8.71 -49.03 -94.14
CA SER A 1178 -9.69 -49.95 -94.75
C SER A 1178 -10.21 -49.40 -96.08
N GLU A 1179 -10.48 -48.09 -96.14
CA GLU A 1179 -10.96 -47.40 -97.33
C GLU A 1179 -9.85 -47.33 -98.39
N GLU A 1180 -8.64 -46.93 -97.99
CA GLU A 1180 -7.50 -46.84 -98.91
C GLU A 1180 -7.12 -48.20 -99.50
N LEU A 1181 -7.18 -49.29 -98.73
CA LEU A 1181 -6.91 -50.64 -99.25
C LEU A 1181 -7.94 -51.07 -100.31
N VAL A 1182 -9.20 -50.63 -100.18
CA VAL A 1182 -10.23 -50.84 -101.21
C VAL A 1182 -9.99 -49.93 -102.41
N GLY A 1183 -9.64 -48.67 -102.18
CA GLY A 1183 -9.25 -47.69 -103.21
C GLY A 1183 -8.10 -48.22 -104.08
N LEU A 1184 -7.08 -48.80 -103.45
CA LEU A 1184 -5.92 -49.39 -104.14
C LEU A 1184 -6.34 -50.54 -105.07
N ILE A 1185 -7.30 -51.37 -104.64
CA ILE A 1185 -7.86 -52.45 -105.48
C ILE A 1185 -8.64 -51.87 -106.68
N ILE A 1186 -9.38 -50.77 -106.48
CA ILE A 1186 -10.15 -50.10 -107.54
C ILE A 1186 -9.20 -49.45 -108.55
N ALA A 1187 -8.22 -48.66 -108.09
CA ALA A 1187 -7.21 -48.02 -108.93
C ALA A 1187 -6.40 -49.05 -109.72
N GLN A 1188 -6.01 -50.17 -109.10
CA GLN A 1188 -5.32 -51.28 -109.78
C GLN A 1188 -6.21 -51.92 -110.86
N ARG A 1189 -7.50 -52.14 -110.60
CA ARG A 1189 -8.45 -52.67 -111.61
C ARG A 1189 -8.65 -51.68 -112.76
N ASN A 1190 -8.73 -50.38 -112.48
CA ASN A 1190 -8.85 -49.34 -113.49
C ASN A 1190 -7.60 -49.25 -114.38
N PHE A 1191 -6.41 -49.38 -113.77
CA PHE A 1191 -5.14 -49.49 -114.50
C PHE A 1191 -5.13 -50.72 -115.43
N GLN A 1192 -5.53 -51.90 -114.94
CA GLN A 1192 -5.62 -53.13 -115.73
C GLN A 1192 -6.65 -53.02 -116.87
N ALA A 1193 -7.82 -52.42 -116.62
CA ALA A 1193 -8.85 -52.22 -117.64
C ALA A 1193 -8.39 -51.25 -118.75
N SER A 1194 -7.69 -50.17 -118.37
CA SER A 1194 -7.13 -49.20 -119.31
C SER A 1194 -5.99 -49.81 -120.13
N ALA A 1195 -5.12 -50.61 -119.51
CA ALA A 1195 -4.08 -51.37 -120.19
C ALA A 1195 -4.67 -52.38 -121.20
N LYS A 1196 -5.74 -53.09 -120.84
CA LYS A 1196 -6.43 -54.01 -121.77
C LYS A 1196 -7.06 -53.28 -122.96
N THR A 1197 -7.53 -52.04 -122.75
CA THR A 1197 -8.07 -51.19 -123.83
C THR A 1197 -6.97 -50.79 -124.81
N ILE A 1198 -5.76 -50.46 -124.33
CA ILE A 1198 -4.60 -50.22 -125.19
C ILE A 1198 -4.21 -51.47 -125.97
N GLU A 1199 -4.10 -52.62 -125.29
CA GLU A 1199 -3.74 -53.90 -125.93
C GLU A 1199 -4.74 -54.29 -127.04
N THR A 1200 -6.04 -54.12 -126.78
CA THR A 1200 -7.09 -54.41 -127.76
C THR A 1200 -7.06 -53.42 -128.92
N THR A 1201 -6.79 -52.13 -128.65
CA THR A 1201 -6.63 -51.12 -129.70
C THR A 1201 -5.41 -51.41 -130.56
N ASP A 1202 -4.29 -51.80 -129.95
CA ASP A 1202 -3.04 -52.17 -130.63
C ASP A 1202 -3.25 -53.40 -131.53
N GLN A 1203 -3.95 -54.43 -131.03
CA GLN A 1203 -4.36 -55.59 -131.81
C GLN A 1203 -5.24 -55.22 -133.02
N ILE A 1204 -6.20 -54.29 -132.85
CA ILE A 1204 -7.05 -53.81 -133.95
C ILE A 1204 -6.22 -52.99 -134.96
N THR A 1205 -5.32 -52.12 -134.52
CA THR A 1205 -4.45 -51.35 -135.42
C THR A 1205 -3.46 -52.25 -136.15
N GLN A 1206 -2.92 -53.27 -135.49
CA GLN A 1206 -2.06 -54.28 -136.10
C GLN A 1206 -2.85 -55.11 -137.13
N ALA A 1207 -4.09 -55.48 -136.83
CA ALA A 1207 -4.97 -56.16 -137.78
C ALA A 1207 -5.31 -55.28 -139.00
N ILE A 1208 -5.56 -53.98 -138.80
CA ILE A 1208 -5.76 -53.01 -139.89
C ILE A 1208 -4.49 -52.78 -140.71
N LEU A 1209 -3.31 -52.73 -140.08
CA LEU A 1209 -2.02 -52.61 -140.78
C LEU A 1209 -1.63 -53.88 -141.55
N ASN A 1210 -2.17 -55.03 -141.15
CA ASN A 1210 -1.96 -56.33 -141.81
C ASN A 1210 -3.03 -56.63 -142.90
N ILE A 1211 -3.99 -55.74 -143.12
CA ILE A 1211 -4.93 -55.73 -144.26
C ILE A 1211 -4.40 -54.74 -145.29
#